data_AF-A0A3D1TJ06-F1
#
_entry.id   AF-A0A3D1TJ06-F1
#
_cell.length_a   1.000
_cell.length_b   1.000
_cell.length_c   1.000
_cell.angle_alpha   90.00
_cell.angle_beta   90.00
_cell.angle_gamma   90.00
#
_symmetry.space_group_name_H-M   'P 1'
#
loop_
_entity.id
_entity.type
_entity.pdbx_description
1 polymer ?
#
loop_
_entity_poly.entity_id
_entity_poly.type
_entity_poly.pdbx_seq_one_letter_code
_entity_poly.pdbx_strand_id
1 'polypeptide(L)'
;MNIRRALIGMLSAVVAAALLLGVTFLDVNLTSDVEPDLSYRTLDYDVMVLKNGDLKVTQHIDMKLNDRGFDWKQMYQQYTLKANNLTNISDVSVKDVTNNETYVQGRFVNPNDVTDWNAEYAGQWYIADVSVLRDPQPFNPETDGLKADSSSDKTLEIGWNIPETASADSLKFDVSMTMHGVSTAYDDVVSFQWEPFGTTNQIPIGKVAGKVTFPDGVTKKNSWAWLHTKNTSTAKRDKNGSLLFSADDVRAGDYLDVVAMFDVSKSQGVERKISGNHKQELIDSETQKEEEWRDKQHDQAVKRVTGWAVSALIGLAFIMGSLYLGITSFRKSQYKGDVEYYRDLPYMSPAAAARMNDVMSASSSILGSGKIKNGDKLVNRQMSSTVMSLASKGAIAIYPGPAKLYDGIDLTTTNAASVAGRLGSDAATARKMKKTSTIVIMPVARNDIGSLLLSSSEHAALDILLKASSRLRDTQVFDLKQMNKAFKHYKKGYKLLQDFDTACSTEFDNLRAVDSSRGFLNNLVGILGLVFAFYKGVQYAERGEIAVTMSICVPVVLACAFALVYGKYHALTDNGQKYGGQVAGLKRYLLDFSDFSDRGVLDMTLWGRYMVYATAFGISDKVMAQLTKAYPEVADPQWLDEHAASSYMYMPLHSSSVMGASTGAAVGASVAAASVFSANYGDFGAQLSSSFADVRNTISMAAPSSGGSGFGGGGSGGSFSGGGFDGGGGGSGGGSFGGR
;
A
#
# COMPACT_ATOMS: atom_id res chain seq x y z
N MET A 1 -13.45 -7.54 -26.04
CA MET A 1 -13.01 -7.01 -24.72
C MET A 1 -14.25 -6.76 -23.89
N ASN A 2 -14.32 -7.17 -22.63
CA ASN A 2 -15.51 -6.93 -21.80
C ASN A 2 -15.43 -5.50 -21.21
N ILE A 3 -16.21 -4.57 -21.77
CA ILE A 3 -16.15 -3.12 -21.48
C ILE A 3 -16.35 -2.84 -19.99
N ARG A 4 -17.29 -3.52 -19.34
CA ARG A 4 -17.56 -3.35 -17.90
C ARG A 4 -16.36 -3.72 -17.03
N ARG A 5 -15.66 -4.80 -17.37
CA ARG A 5 -14.45 -5.22 -16.63
C ARG A 5 -13.26 -4.31 -16.89
N ALA A 6 -13.10 -3.82 -18.12
CA ALA A 6 -12.07 -2.84 -18.44
C ALA A 6 -12.25 -1.55 -17.63
N LEU A 7 -13.49 -1.06 -17.51
CA LEU A 7 -13.84 0.11 -16.69
C LEU A 7 -13.53 -0.08 -15.21
N ILE A 8 -13.91 -1.23 -14.62
CA ILE A 8 -13.61 -1.53 -13.21
C ILE A 8 -12.09 -1.63 -13.00
N GLY A 9 -11.37 -2.30 -13.90
CA GLY A 9 -9.91 -2.40 -13.85
C GLY A 9 -9.22 -1.03 -13.92
N MET A 10 -9.69 -0.15 -14.80
CA MET A 10 -9.18 1.23 -14.88
C MET A 10 -9.45 2.01 -13.60
N LEU A 11 -10.66 1.94 -13.04
CA LEU A 11 -10.99 2.66 -11.81
C LEU A 11 -10.13 2.21 -10.63
N SER A 12 -9.96 0.89 -10.44
CA SER A 12 -9.10 0.34 -9.39
C SER A 12 -7.63 0.73 -9.58
N ALA A 13 -7.15 0.76 -10.82
CA ALA A 13 -5.80 1.19 -11.14
C ALA A 13 -5.57 2.67 -10.77
N VAL A 14 -6.53 3.55 -11.08
CA VAL A 14 -6.47 4.97 -10.72
C VAL A 14 -6.44 5.15 -9.20
N VAL A 15 -7.26 4.42 -8.46
CA VAL A 15 -7.25 4.48 -6.98
C VAL A 15 -5.91 4.02 -6.40
N ALA A 16 -5.33 2.93 -6.91
CA ALA A 16 -4.02 2.46 -6.46
C ALA A 16 -2.90 3.46 -6.76
N ALA A 17 -2.93 4.09 -7.94
CA ALA A 17 -1.99 5.14 -8.30
C ALA A 17 -2.15 6.39 -7.40
N ALA A 18 -3.39 6.80 -7.12
CA ALA A 18 -3.67 7.92 -6.21
C ALA A 18 -3.19 7.64 -4.78
N LEU A 19 -3.31 6.39 -4.29
CA LEU A 19 -2.78 5.98 -2.99
C LEU A 19 -1.25 6.02 -2.95
N LEU A 20 -0.57 5.50 -3.99
CA LEU A 20 0.88 5.59 -4.09
C LEU A 20 1.33 7.06 -4.04
N LEU A 21 0.72 7.91 -4.88
CA LEU A 21 1.03 9.33 -4.92
C LEU A 21 0.74 9.99 -3.57
N GLY A 22 -0.41 9.69 -2.95
CA GLY A 22 -0.79 10.18 -1.63
C GLY A 22 0.27 9.88 -0.58
N VAL A 23 0.77 8.63 -0.51
CA VAL A 23 1.85 8.26 0.42
C VAL A 23 3.14 9.01 0.09
N THR A 24 3.56 9.05 -1.18
CA THR A 24 4.80 9.75 -1.57
C THR A 24 4.74 11.26 -1.33
N PHE A 25 3.58 11.90 -1.51
CA PHE A 25 3.39 13.32 -1.24
C PHE A 25 3.22 13.60 0.26
N LEU A 26 2.61 12.69 1.02
CA LEU A 26 2.55 12.77 2.48
C LEU A 26 3.93 12.64 3.11
N ASP A 27 4.78 11.73 2.65
CA ASP A 27 6.17 11.63 3.14
C ASP A 27 6.94 12.92 2.87
N VAL A 28 6.83 13.50 1.66
CA VAL A 28 7.47 14.79 1.32
C VAL A 28 6.92 15.96 2.16
N ASN A 29 5.63 15.96 2.48
CA ASN A 29 5.00 17.01 3.30
C ASN A 29 5.12 16.77 4.81
N LEU A 30 5.39 15.55 5.28
CA LEU A 30 5.67 15.26 6.69
C LEU A 30 7.14 15.54 7.04
N THR A 31 8.01 15.55 6.04
CA THR A 31 9.37 16.11 6.13
C THR A 31 9.40 17.61 5.80
N SER A 32 8.26 18.31 5.75
CA SER A 32 8.30 19.77 5.62
C SER A 32 9.03 20.33 6.83
N ASP A 33 10.24 20.81 6.59
CA ASP A 33 11.10 21.48 7.55
C ASP A 33 10.25 22.46 8.36
N VAL A 34 10.18 22.25 9.68
CA VAL A 34 9.67 23.27 10.59
C VAL A 34 10.47 24.52 10.27
N GLU A 35 9.79 25.58 9.84
CA GLU A 35 10.45 26.82 9.41
C GLU A 35 11.35 27.28 10.56
N PRO A 36 12.65 27.47 10.34
CA PRO A 36 13.61 27.68 11.42
C PRO A 36 13.26 28.99 12.17
N ASP A 37 13.32 28.95 13.50
CA ASP A 37 13.03 30.11 14.35
C ASP A 37 13.87 31.34 13.98
N LEU A 38 15.12 31.12 13.56
CA LEU A 38 16.06 32.12 13.05
C LEU A 38 16.66 31.65 11.73
N SER A 39 16.70 32.53 10.73
CA SER A 39 17.42 32.28 9.46
C SER A 39 18.00 33.57 8.90
N TYR A 40 19.03 33.45 8.07
CA TYR A 40 19.60 34.58 7.35
C TYR A 40 19.06 34.55 5.92
N ARG A 41 18.42 35.62 5.46
CA ARG A 41 17.96 35.75 4.08
C ARG A 41 19.15 35.94 3.15
N THR A 42 20.00 36.90 3.50
CA THR A 42 21.26 37.17 2.81
C THR A 42 22.37 37.44 3.82
N LEU A 43 23.58 36.99 3.47
CA LEU A 43 24.80 37.26 4.20
C LEU A 43 25.89 37.63 3.21
N ASP A 44 26.17 38.92 3.08
CA ASP A 44 27.17 39.42 2.14
C ASP A 44 28.44 39.82 2.89
N TYR A 45 29.61 39.41 2.39
CA TYR A 45 30.92 39.74 2.97
C TYR A 45 31.72 40.70 2.08
N ASP A 46 32.21 41.80 2.64
CA ASP A 46 33.31 42.59 2.06
C ASP A 46 34.57 42.39 2.92
N VAL A 47 35.57 41.74 2.34
CA VAL A 47 36.80 41.36 3.03
C VAL A 47 37.97 42.05 2.37
N MET A 48 38.75 42.78 3.15
CA MET A 48 40.02 43.37 2.73
C MET A 48 41.18 42.66 3.44
N VAL A 49 42.02 42.01 2.65
CA VAL A 49 43.28 41.42 3.12
C VAL A 49 44.29 42.56 3.27
N LEU A 50 44.80 42.75 4.48
CA LEU A 50 45.76 43.79 4.81
C LEU A 50 47.18 43.33 4.47
N LYS A 51 48.12 44.29 4.35
CA LYS A 51 49.53 43.99 4.02
C LYS A 51 50.21 43.11 5.06
N ASN A 52 49.79 43.21 6.32
CA ASN A 52 50.26 42.37 7.42
C ASN A 52 49.57 41.00 7.49
N GLY A 53 48.70 40.66 6.53
CA GLY A 53 48.04 39.36 6.48
C GLY A 53 46.78 39.25 7.36
N ASP A 54 46.40 40.31 8.05
CA ASP A 54 45.11 40.37 8.77
C ASP A 54 43.95 40.57 7.78
N LEU A 55 42.74 40.21 8.19
CA LEU A 55 41.54 40.40 7.40
C LEU A 55 40.63 41.44 8.05
N LYS A 56 40.35 42.53 7.35
CA LYS A 56 39.26 43.42 7.71
C LYS A 56 37.98 42.91 7.06
N VAL A 57 37.05 42.44 7.87
CA VAL A 57 35.80 41.81 7.43
C VAL A 57 34.65 42.74 7.74
N THR A 58 33.78 42.99 6.76
CA THR A 58 32.47 43.63 6.95
C THR A 58 31.39 42.69 6.45
N GLN A 59 30.39 42.44 7.28
CA GLN A 59 29.26 41.58 6.98
C GLN A 59 28.02 42.43 6.83
N HIS A 60 27.27 42.23 5.75
CA HIS A 60 25.94 42.79 5.56
C HIS A 60 24.93 41.66 5.75
N ILE A 61 24.22 41.72 6.86
CA ILE A 61 23.32 40.66 7.33
C ILE A 61 21.89 41.10 7.07
N ASP A 62 21.05 40.20 6.53
CA ASP A 62 19.59 40.34 6.53
C ASP A 62 19.00 39.07 7.15
N MET A 63 18.45 39.18 8.35
CA MET A 63 17.92 38.04 9.11
C MET A 63 16.39 38.05 9.19
N LYS A 64 15.81 36.86 9.25
CA LYS A 64 14.39 36.61 9.54
C LYS A 64 14.28 35.94 10.90
N LEU A 65 13.39 36.48 11.74
CA LEU A 65 13.04 35.98 13.06
C LEU A 65 11.58 35.55 13.06
N ASN A 66 11.31 34.30 13.41
CA ASN A 66 9.96 33.80 13.63
C ASN A 66 9.57 33.93 15.11
N ASP A 67 8.27 34.00 15.36
CA ASP A 67 7.72 33.97 16.72
C ASP A 67 7.87 32.58 17.33
N ARG A 68 8.61 32.50 18.44
CA ARG A 68 8.88 31.28 19.21
C ARG A 68 8.25 31.30 20.61
N GLY A 69 7.32 32.22 20.85
CA GLY A 69 6.66 32.42 22.15
C GLY A 69 7.46 33.23 23.17
N PHE A 70 8.67 33.65 22.82
CA PHE A 70 9.52 34.55 23.61
C PHE A 70 10.24 35.53 22.67
N ASP A 71 10.32 36.79 23.09
CA ASP A 71 10.97 37.85 22.32
C ASP A 71 12.47 37.58 22.14
N TRP A 72 12.96 37.85 20.93
CA TRP A 72 14.37 37.93 20.61
C TRP A 72 14.95 39.21 21.18
N LYS A 73 16.11 39.11 21.84
CA LYS A 73 16.77 40.23 22.51
C LYS A 73 18.22 40.38 22.09
N GLN A 74 18.89 39.30 21.73
CA GLN A 74 20.32 39.31 21.42
C GLN A 74 20.66 38.38 20.27
N MET A 75 21.40 38.90 19.30
CA MET A 75 21.95 38.14 18.17
C MET A 75 23.45 37.99 18.34
N TYR A 76 24.03 36.88 17.90
CA TYR A 76 25.46 36.67 18.07
C TYR A 76 26.09 35.77 17.00
N GLN A 77 27.39 35.93 16.85
CA GLN A 77 28.27 35.06 16.07
C GLN A 77 29.45 34.65 16.94
N GLN A 78 29.77 33.36 16.94
CA GLN A 78 30.91 32.80 17.65
C GLN A 78 32.05 32.46 16.70
N TYR A 79 33.27 32.76 17.12
CA TYR A 79 34.50 32.52 16.38
C TYR A 79 35.52 31.79 17.25
N THR A 80 36.18 30.79 16.70
CA THR A 80 37.25 30.07 17.41
C THR A 80 38.62 30.68 17.09
N LEU A 81 39.30 31.18 18.12
CA LEU A 81 40.70 31.55 18.05
C LEU A 81 41.58 30.31 18.19
N LYS A 82 42.61 30.21 17.35
CA LYS A 82 43.64 29.17 17.35
C LYS A 82 45.01 29.78 17.10
N ALA A 83 46.03 29.34 17.84
CA ALA A 83 47.40 29.89 17.72
C ALA A 83 47.99 29.76 16.29
N ASN A 84 47.60 28.70 15.58
CA ASN A 84 48.05 28.42 14.21
C ASN A 84 47.20 29.06 13.11
N ASN A 85 46.11 29.79 13.46
CA ASN A 85 45.27 30.46 12.48
C ASN A 85 44.75 31.81 13.03
N LEU A 86 43.46 31.99 13.32
CA LEU A 86 42.90 33.23 13.89
C LEU A 86 43.38 33.46 15.33
N THR A 87 44.23 34.45 15.59
CA THR A 87 44.80 34.67 16.94
C THR A 87 44.05 35.73 17.75
N ASN A 88 43.41 36.69 17.11
CA ASN A 88 42.72 37.78 17.79
C ASN A 88 41.62 38.40 16.91
N ILE A 89 40.66 39.11 17.52
CA ILE A 89 39.67 39.93 16.81
C ILE A 89 39.61 41.31 17.47
N SER A 90 39.68 42.38 16.69
CA SER A 90 39.59 43.76 17.16
C SER A 90 38.76 44.65 16.21
N ASP A 91 38.73 45.96 16.46
CA ASP A 91 38.04 46.97 15.64
C ASP A 91 36.57 46.62 15.33
N VAL A 92 35.89 45.99 16.29
CA VAL A 92 34.50 45.57 16.10
C VAL A 92 33.60 46.80 16.09
N SER A 93 32.66 46.81 15.14
CA SER A 93 31.57 47.77 15.11
C SER A 93 30.31 47.11 14.57
N VAL A 94 29.17 47.53 15.11
CA VAL A 94 27.85 47.03 14.71
C VAL A 94 26.98 48.23 14.37
N LYS A 95 26.31 48.18 13.22
CA LYS A 95 25.31 49.15 12.81
C LYS A 95 24.01 48.42 12.51
N ASP A 96 22.93 48.83 13.16
CA ASP A 96 21.58 48.50 12.72
C ASP A 96 21.27 49.32 11.47
N VAL A 97 21.19 48.64 10.33
CA VAL A 97 20.90 49.25 9.03
C VAL A 97 19.40 49.47 8.87
N THR A 98 18.57 48.65 9.50
CA THR A 98 17.11 48.78 9.48
C THR A 98 16.68 50.12 10.10
N ASN A 99 17.24 50.46 11.26
CA ASN A 99 16.91 51.68 12.00
C ASN A 99 17.93 52.81 11.78
N ASN A 100 19.00 52.54 11.02
CA ASN A 100 20.12 53.45 10.79
C ASN A 100 20.78 53.96 12.10
N GLU A 101 21.01 53.04 13.03
CA GLU A 101 21.58 53.29 14.34
C GLU A 101 22.95 52.61 14.47
N THR A 102 23.95 53.34 14.95
CA THR A 102 25.26 52.74 15.26
C THR A 102 25.27 52.29 16.71
N TYR A 103 25.48 50.99 16.92
CA TYR A 103 25.47 50.43 18.27
C TYR A 103 26.75 50.78 19.02
N VAL A 104 26.62 50.98 20.33
CA VAL A 104 27.74 51.30 21.22
C VAL A 104 28.27 50.04 21.91
N GLN A 105 29.56 50.00 22.22
CA GLN A 105 30.12 48.86 22.93
C GLN A 105 29.64 48.83 24.38
N GLY A 106 29.03 47.72 24.78
CA GLY A 106 28.64 47.38 26.15
C GLY A 106 29.37 46.13 26.65
N ARG A 107 28.83 45.54 27.72
CA ARG A 107 29.28 44.25 28.25
C ARG A 107 28.29 43.14 27.91
N PHE A 108 28.76 41.90 27.92
CA PHE A 108 27.85 40.76 27.87
C PHE A 108 26.87 40.79 29.05
N VAL A 109 25.60 40.60 28.76
CA VAL A 109 24.53 40.35 29.74
C VAL A 109 23.58 39.32 29.18
N ASN A 110 23.16 38.37 30.03
CA ASN A 110 22.15 37.39 29.67
C ASN A 110 20.78 38.07 29.65
N PRO A 111 20.04 38.03 28.51
CA PRO A 111 18.76 38.75 28.40
C PRO A 111 17.68 38.32 29.39
N ASN A 112 17.80 37.12 29.97
CA ASN A 112 16.85 36.62 30.99
C ASN A 112 17.07 37.21 32.38
N ASP A 113 18.24 37.82 32.64
CA ASP A 113 18.59 38.39 33.94
C ASP A 113 18.21 39.88 34.07
N VAL A 114 17.63 40.46 33.00
CA VAL A 114 17.31 41.88 32.90
C VAL A 114 15.82 42.09 32.70
N THR A 115 15.23 42.99 33.49
CA THR A 115 13.80 43.32 33.39
C THR A 115 13.53 44.44 32.38
N ASP A 116 14.35 45.50 32.32
CA ASP A 116 14.16 46.64 31.41
C ASP A 116 15.16 46.62 30.24
N TRP A 117 15.06 45.58 29.40
CA TRP A 117 16.03 45.29 28.34
C TRP A 117 16.17 46.44 27.33
N ASN A 118 15.04 46.98 26.87
CA ASN A 118 15.01 47.99 25.81
C ASN A 118 15.65 49.31 26.24
N ALA A 119 15.49 49.71 27.50
CA ALA A 119 16.07 50.95 28.01
C ALA A 119 17.56 50.81 28.37
N GLU A 120 17.97 49.65 28.88
CA GLU A 120 19.31 49.48 29.44
C GLU A 120 20.35 48.88 28.47
N TYR A 121 19.93 48.02 27.53
CA TYR A 121 20.85 47.18 26.77
C TYR A 121 20.63 47.13 25.26
N ALA A 122 19.41 47.40 24.75
CA ALA A 122 19.19 47.50 23.32
C ALA A 122 20.07 48.62 22.70
N GLY A 123 20.54 48.41 21.47
CA GLY A 123 21.44 49.35 20.82
C GLY A 123 22.91 49.21 21.24
N GLN A 124 23.26 48.14 21.96
CA GLN A 124 24.63 47.84 22.38
C GLN A 124 25.18 46.58 21.69
N TRP A 125 26.47 46.53 21.45
CA TRP A 125 27.19 45.31 21.05
C TRP A 125 28.27 44.95 22.07
N TYR A 126 28.71 43.70 22.10
CA TYR A 126 29.78 43.24 22.98
C TYR A 126 30.68 42.23 22.27
N ILE A 127 31.86 42.02 22.86
CA ILE A 127 32.74 40.90 22.58
C ILE A 127 33.11 40.21 23.89
N ALA A 128 32.99 38.89 23.94
CA ALA A 128 33.21 38.10 25.14
C ALA A 128 33.90 36.77 24.83
N ASP A 129 34.73 36.28 25.76
CA ASP A 129 35.24 34.91 25.74
C ASP A 129 34.17 33.98 26.32
N VAL A 130 33.64 33.11 25.48
CA VAL A 130 32.59 32.13 25.79
C VAL A 130 33.11 30.70 25.75
N SER A 131 34.43 30.50 25.86
CA SER A 131 35.06 29.17 25.92
C SER A 131 34.45 28.31 27.04
N VAL A 132 33.96 28.95 28.11
CA VAL A 132 33.11 28.34 29.12
C VAL A 132 31.71 28.97 29.01
N LEU A 133 30.79 28.30 28.31
CA LEU A 133 29.44 28.82 28.00
C LEU A 133 28.64 29.34 29.21
N ARG A 134 28.89 28.80 30.41
CA ARG A 134 28.19 29.19 31.64
C ARG A 134 28.77 30.43 32.31
N ASP A 135 29.94 30.89 31.87
CA ASP A 135 30.67 32.00 32.49
C ASP A 135 31.37 32.90 31.44
N PRO A 136 30.61 33.60 30.57
CA PRO A 136 31.17 34.52 29.59
C PRO A 136 32.01 35.62 30.23
N GLN A 137 33.28 35.72 29.83
CA GLN A 137 34.19 36.76 30.34
C GLN A 137 34.31 37.92 29.35
N PRO A 138 34.46 39.18 29.83
CA PRO A 138 34.83 40.29 28.95
C PRO A 138 36.12 39.98 28.19
N PHE A 139 36.20 40.37 26.92
CA PHE A 139 37.40 40.19 26.10
C PHE A 139 37.99 41.54 25.72
N ASN A 140 39.27 41.75 26.06
CA ASN A 140 40.06 42.90 25.62
C ASN A 140 41.06 42.48 24.51
N PRO A 141 40.86 42.93 23.27
CA PRO A 141 41.76 42.60 22.16
C PRO A 141 43.23 42.98 22.38
N GLU A 142 43.53 43.97 23.22
CA GLU A 142 44.91 44.40 23.48
C GLU A 142 45.69 43.42 24.37
N THR A 143 45.00 42.65 25.22
CA THR A 143 45.64 41.80 26.24
C THR A 143 45.29 40.33 26.12
N ASP A 144 44.12 39.99 25.56
CA ASP A 144 43.51 38.67 25.72
C ASP A 144 43.60 37.78 24.47
N GLY A 145 44.13 38.32 23.36
CA GLY A 145 44.42 37.57 22.15
C GLY A 145 45.37 36.38 22.38
N LEU A 146 45.28 35.37 21.51
CA LEU A 146 46.14 34.19 21.57
C LEU A 146 47.57 34.52 21.11
N LYS A 147 48.54 33.98 21.85
CA LYS A 147 49.95 34.01 21.46
C LYS A 147 50.30 32.79 20.61
N ALA A 148 51.37 32.89 19.84
CA ALA A 148 51.82 31.86 18.89
C ALA A 148 52.14 30.49 19.53
N ASP A 149 52.34 30.43 20.86
CA ASP A 149 52.65 29.22 21.64
C ASP A 149 51.47 28.71 22.50
N SER A 150 50.28 29.31 22.36
CA SER A 150 49.10 28.86 23.11
C SER A 150 48.70 27.42 22.72
N SER A 151 48.51 26.57 23.73
CA SER A 151 48.05 25.19 23.57
C SER A 151 46.53 25.03 23.63
N SER A 152 45.79 26.09 23.98
CA SER A 152 44.34 26.09 24.11
C SER A 152 43.68 27.07 23.16
N ASP A 153 42.68 26.57 22.43
CA ASP A 153 41.76 27.37 21.62
C ASP A 153 40.83 28.18 22.52
N LYS A 154 40.37 29.34 22.04
CA LYS A 154 39.34 30.16 22.70
C LYS A 154 38.15 30.33 21.78
N THR A 155 36.94 30.39 22.32
CA THR A 155 35.74 30.76 21.54
C THR A 155 35.31 32.15 21.95
N LEU A 156 35.37 33.09 21.02
CA LEU A 156 34.85 34.43 21.21
C LEU A 156 33.45 34.54 20.66
N GLU A 157 32.59 35.27 21.36
CA GLU A 157 31.27 35.66 20.88
C GLU A 157 31.25 37.16 20.64
N ILE A 158 30.84 37.56 19.44
CA ILE A 158 30.46 38.93 19.12
C ILE A 158 28.94 38.95 19.05
N GLY A 159 28.32 39.68 19.96
CA GLY A 159 26.86 39.80 20.01
C GLY A 159 26.39 41.23 19.99
N TRP A 160 25.15 41.42 19.54
CA TRP A 160 24.48 42.72 19.51
C TRP A 160 23.03 42.60 20.00
N ASN A 161 22.65 43.57 20.81
CA ASN A 161 21.40 43.61 21.54
C ASN A 161 20.35 44.38 20.73
N ILE A 162 19.32 43.68 20.31
CA ILE A 162 18.17 44.26 19.60
C ILE A 162 17.07 44.61 20.61
N PRO A 163 16.15 45.54 20.28
CA PRO A 163 14.93 45.69 21.03
C PRO A 163 14.17 44.36 21.12
N GLU A 164 13.40 44.16 22.18
CA GLU A 164 12.51 43.01 22.34
C GLU A 164 11.63 42.84 21.08
N THR A 165 11.90 41.79 20.34
CA THR A 165 11.30 41.54 19.02
C THR A 165 10.67 40.17 19.02
N ALA A 166 9.35 40.07 18.96
CA ALA A 166 8.68 38.77 18.87
C ALA A 166 8.98 38.05 17.55
N SER A 167 8.93 38.79 16.44
CA SER A 167 9.26 38.31 15.09
C SER A 167 9.63 39.47 14.18
N ALA A 168 10.36 39.18 13.11
CA ALA A 168 10.71 40.15 12.08
C ALA A 168 11.02 39.45 10.76
N ASP A 169 10.39 39.90 9.67
CA ASP A 169 10.63 39.33 8.34
C ASP A 169 11.98 39.71 7.73
N SER A 170 12.57 40.81 8.21
CA SER A 170 13.86 41.35 7.80
C SER A 170 14.40 42.30 8.86
N LEU A 171 15.58 41.98 9.40
CA LEU A 171 16.41 42.87 10.23
C LEU A 171 17.81 42.91 9.64
N LYS A 172 18.36 44.11 9.48
CA LYS A 172 19.59 44.31 8.73
C LYS A 172 20.68 44.90 9.60
N PHE A 173 21.85 44.28 9.56
CA PHE A 173 23.01 44.72 10.33
C PHE A 173 24.26 44.74 9.49
N ASP A 174 25.08 45.76 9.71
CA ASP A 174 26.46 45.77 9.27
C ASP A 174 27.36 45.45 10.47
N VAL A 175 28.12 44.37 10.39
CA VAL A 175 29.09 43.96 11.42
C VAL A 175 30.49 43.98 10.83
N SER A 176 31.32 44.91 11.29
CA SER A 176 32.72 45.03 10.85
C SER A 176 33.67 44.63 11.97
N MET A 177 34.79 43.99 11.61
CA MET A 177 35.84 43.57 12.54
C MET A 177 37.19 43.39 11.81
N THR A 178 38.29 43.42 12.57
CA THR A 178 39.62 43.02 12.11
C THR A 178 39.99 41.68 12.72
N MET A 179 40.21 40.67 11.89
CA MET A 179 40.67 39.33 12.26
C MET A 179 42.20 39.26 12.11
N HIS A 180 42.90 38.95 13.20
CA HIS A 180 44.36 38.96 13.25
C HIS A 180 44.98 37.56 13.12
N GLY A 181 46.20 37.53 12.57
CA GLY A 181 47.01 36.30 12.49
C GLY A 181 46.48 35.28 11.48
N VAL A 182 45.47 35.63 10.68
CA VAL A 182 44.79 34.72 9.74
C VAL A 182 45.73 34.21 8.65
N SER A 183 46.68 35.03 8.20
CA SER A 183 47.61 34.64 7.14
C SER A 183 48.96 34.15 7.65
N THR A 184 49.60 33.31 6.83
CA THR A 184 50.96 32.81 7.03
C THR A 184 51.83 33.21 5.85
N ALA A 185 52.99 33.83 6.11
CA ALA A 185 53.96 34.15 5.10
C ALA A 185 54.98 33.01 4.92
N TYR A 186 55.16 32.62 3.66
CA TYR A 186 56.18 31.70 3.19
C TYR A 186 57.22 32.46 2.36
N ASP A 187 58.26 31.77 1.88
CA ASP A 187 59.33 32.42 1.11
C ASP A 187 58.85 32.98 -0.25
N ASP A 188 57.73 32.47 -0.77
CA ASP A 188 57.18 32.83 -2.09
C ASP A 188 55.77 33.46 -2.05
N VAL A 189 54.91 33.07 -1.10
CA VAL A 189 53.52 33.56 -0.99
C VAL A 189 53.10 33.82 0.45
N VAL A 190 52.07 34.64 0.63
CA VAL A 190 51.24 34.69 1.84
C VAL A 190 49.96 33.94 1.57
N SER A 191 49.60 32.97 2.42
CA SER A 191 48.36 32.20 2.30
C SER A 191 47.49 32.31 3.54
N PHE A 192 46.19 32.12 3.36
CA PHE A 192 45.22 31.98 4.44
C PHE A 192 44.07 31.05 4.03
N GLN A 193 43.42 30.49 5.04
CA GLN A 193 42.12 29.83 4.92
C GLN A 193 41.16 30.49 5.90
N TRP A 194 40.04 31.01 5.39
CA TRP A 194 39.01 31.69 6.16
C TRP A 194 37.69 30.91 6.04
N GLU A 195 37.10 30.58 7.19
CA GLU A 195 35.84 29.84 7.31
C GLU A 195 34.81 30.78 7.97
N PRO A 196 33.97 31.49 7.18
CA PRO A 196 33.02 32.46 7.73
C PRO A 196 31.94 31.78 8.58
N PHE A 197 31.59 30.53 8.23
CA PHE A 197 30.78 29.64 9.04
C PHE A 197 31.16 28.18 8.77
N GLY A 198 31.17 27.38 9.83
CA GLY A 198 31.55 25.96 9.79
C GLY A 198 30.36 25.03 10.04
N THR A 199 30.64 23.73 10.06
CA THR A 199 29.64 22.65 10.24
C THR A 199 28.90 22.68 11.59
N THR A 200 29.37 23.49 12.54
CA THR A 200 28.69 23.74 13.82
C THR A 200 27.55 24.74 13.69
N ASN A 201 27.52 25.57 12.64
CA ASN A 201 26.47 26.54 12.42
C ASN A 201 25.12 25.87 12.15
N GLN A 202 24.13 26.12 13.01
CA GLN A 202 22.79 25.56 12.87
C GLN A 202 21.80 26.54 12.21
N ILE A 203 22.24 27.75 11.87
CA ILE A 203 21.37 28.78 11.29
C ILE A 203 21.44 28.72 9.77
N PRO A 204 20.34 28.39 9.07
CA PRO A 204 20.33 28.34 7.61
C PRO A 204 20.43 29.73 6.99
N ILE A 205 21.02 29.79 5.80
CA ILE A 205 21.26 31.02 5.04
C ILE A 205 20.74 30.84 3.61
N GLY A 206 19.79 31.69 3.20
CA GLY A 206 19.21 31.64 1.87
C GLY A 206 20.26 31.88 0.78
N LYS A 207 21.05 32.94 0.94
CA LYS A 207 22.16 33.26 0.03
C LYS A 207 23.33 33.89 0.75
N VAL A 208 24.53 33.41 0.44
CA VAL A 208 25.78 34.02 0.84
C VAL A 208 26.45 34.61 -0.39
N ALA A 209 27.00 35.82 -0.29
CA ALA A 209 27.92 36.36 -1.28
C ALA A 209 29.14 36.96 -0.59
N GLY A 210 30.24 37.07 -1.32
CA GLY A 210 31.41 37.72 -0.76
C GLY A 210 32.38 38.24 -1.79
N LYS A 211 33.11 39.27 -1.39
CA LYS A 211 34.19 39.88 -2.13
C LYS A 211 35.44 39.94 -1.26
N VAL A 212 36.49 39.24 -1.67
CA VAL A 212 37.82 39.33 -1.06
C VAL A 212 38.70 40.22 -1.92
N THR A 213 39.22 41.29 -1.33
CA THR A 213 40.11 42.26 -1.97
C THR A 213 41.51 42.15 -1.37
N PHE A 214 42.51 42.07 -2.24
CA PHE A 214 43.92 41.94 -1.84
C PHE A 214 44.61 43.31 -1.76
N PRO A 215 45.80 43.39 -1.12
CA PRO A 215 46.59 44.62 -1.08
C PRO A 215 46.94 45.17 -2.47
N ASP A 216 47.20 46.48 -2.53
CA ASP A 216 47.63 47.16 -3.75
C ASP A 216 48.84 46.47 -4.40
N GLY A 217 48.78 46.29 -5.72
CA GLY A 217 49.82 45.61 -6.51
C GLY A 217 49.62 44.09 -6.62
N VAL A 218 48.61 43.53 -5.97
CA VAL A 218 48.09 42.20 -6.28
C VAL A 218 47.15 42.29 -7.51
N THR A 219 47.19 41.25 -8.32
CA THR A 219 46.46 41.08 -9.58
C THR A 219 46.11 39.61 -9.75
N LYS A 220 45.28 39.27 -10.74
CA LYS A 220 44.97 37.86 -11.06
C LYS A 220 46.20 36.99 -11.36
N LYS A 221 47.34 37.58 -11.75
CA LYS A 221 48.56 36.85 -12.13
C LYS A 221 49.42 36.43 -10.93
N ASN A 222 49.26 37.10 -9.80
CA ASN A 222 50.08 36.91 -8.60
C ASN A 222 49.22 36.72 -7.34
N SER A 223 47.96 36.32 -7.53
CA SER A 223 47.10 35.76 -6.49
C SER A 223 46.45 34.47 -6.98
N TRP A 224 45.97 33.68 -6.04
CA TRP A 224 45.22 32.43 -6.24
C TRP A 224 44.16 32.36 -5.14
N ALA A 225 42.99 31.84 -5.48
CA ALA A 225 41.91 31.70 -4.52
C ALA A 225 40.96 30.57 -4.96
N TRP A 226 40.46 29.85 -3.98
CA TRP A 226 39.57 28.71 -4.08
C TRP A 226 38.44 28.85 -3.07
N LEU A 227 37.31 28.24 -3.39
CA LEU A 227 36.12 28.21 -2.55
C LEU A 227 35.74 26.74 -2.35
N HIS A 228 35.56 26.32 -1.11
CA HIS A 228 35.05 24.99 -0.78
C HIS A 228 33.71 25.12 -0.07
N THR A 229 32.72 24.43 -0.62
CA THR A 229 31.39 24.32 -0.05
C THR A 229 30.67 23.13 -0.70
N LYS A 230 29.69 22.57 0.01
CA LYS A 230 28.79 21.54 -0.54
C LYS A 230 27.65 22.15 -1.35
N ASN A 231 27.41 23.45 -1.20
CA ASN A 231 26.26 24.15 -1.76
C ASN A 231 26.51 24.54 -3.22
N THR A 232 25.43 24.83 -3.93
CA THR A 232 25.53 25.40 -5.28
C THR A 232 26.20 26.74 -5.17
N SER A 233 27.37 26.89 -5.80
CA SER A 233 28.22 28.06 -5.61
C SER A 233 28.82 28.57 -6.91
N THR A 234 29.23 29.83 -6.89
CA THR A 234 30.02 30.46 -7.95
C THR A 234 31.24 31.11 -7.32
N ALA A 235 32.37 31.04 -8.03
CA ALA A 235 33.60 31.74 -7.64
C ALA A 235 34.28 32.29 -8.89
N LYS A 236 34.65 33.57 -8.85
CA LYS A 236 35.30 34.27 -9.97
C LYS A 236 36.35 35.23 -9.46
N ARG A 237 37.50 35.27 -10.12
CA ARG A 237 38.52 36.28 -9.87
C ARG A 237 38.49 37.41 -10.90
N ASP A 238 38.46 38.65 -10.43
CA ASP A 238 38.49 39.86 -11.25
C ASP A 238 39.93 40.25 -11.67
N LYS A 239 40.09 41.24 -12.55
CA LYS A 239 41.39 41.66 -13.12
C LYS A 239 42.37 42.13 -12.04
N ASN A 240 41.87 42.82 -11.01
CA ASN A 240 42.63 43.27 -9.84
C ASN A 240 42.98 42.13 -8.86
N GLY A 241 42.63 40.89 -9.17
CA GLY A 241 42.92 39.73 -8.32
C GLY A 241 41.88 39.44 -7.25
N SER A 242 40.89 40.32 -7.03
CA SER A 242 39.81 40.10 -6.06
C SER A 242 39.02 38.83 -6.37
N LEU A 243 38.63 38.08 -5.33
CA LEU A 243 37.71 36.95 -5.44
C LEU A 243 36.29 37.44 -5.19
N LEU A 244 35.37 37.09 -6.08
CA LEU A 244 33.92 37.23 -5.93
C LEU A 244 33.35 35.83 -5.81
N PHE A 245 32.54 35.56 -4.79
CA PHE A 245 31.90 34.27 -4.60
C PHE A 245 30.44 34.40 -4.18
N SER A 246 29.67 33.33 -4.39
CA SER A 246 28.34 33.16 -3.83
C SER A 246 28.02 31.69 -3.59
N ALA A 247 27.15 31.41 -2.62
CA ALA A 247 26.56 30.11 -2.37
C ALA A 247 25.06 30.27 -2.06
N ASP A 248 24.22 29.42 -2.63
CA ASP A 248 22.76 29.43 -2.44
C ASP A 248 22.30 28.21 -1.62
N ASP A 249 21.22 28.36 -0.85
CA ASP A 249 20.59 27.31 -0.01
C ASP A 249 21.57 26.66 0.97
N VAL A 250 22.18 27.46 1.85
CA VAL A 250 23.07 26.97 2.93
C VAL A 250 22.22 26.44 4.08
N ARG A 251 22.31 25.15 4.34
CA ARG A 251 21.51 24.46 5.36
C ARG A 251 22.24 24.40 6.69
N ALA A 252 21.50 24.07 7.76
CA ALA A 252 22.10 23.81 9.06
C ALA A 252 23.17 22.71 8.95
N GLY A 253 24.38 23.01 9.43
CA GLY A 253 25.55 22.13 9.37
C GLY A 253 26.36 22.19 8.08
N ASP A 254 25.99 23.01 7.10
CA ASP A 254 26.83 23.29 5.94
C ASP A 254 28.00 24.22 6.30
N TYR A 255 29.04 24.24 5.46
CA TYR A 255 30.23 25.06 5.64
C TYR A 255 30.59 25.82 4.37
N LEU A 256 31.39 26.87 4.55
CA LEU A 256 31.99 27.64 3.47
C LEU A 256 33.43 27.97 3.86
N ASP A 257 34.38 27.55 3.03
CA ASP A 257 35.80 27.81 3.20
C ASP A 257 36.33 28.62 2.02
N VAL A 258 37.05 29.69 2.31
CA VAL A 258 37.80 30.48 1.32
C VAL A 258 39.28 30.28 1.57
N VAL A 259 39.97 29.63 0.62
CA VAL A 259 41.43 29.49 0.63
C VAL A 259 41.99 30.49 -0.37
N ALA A 260 42.96 31.30 0.04
CA ALA A 260 43.62 32.21 -0.89
C ALA A 260 45.08 32.45 -0.56
N MET A 261 45.84 32.84 -1.59
CA MET A 261 47.23 33.24 -1.43
C MET A 261 47.63 34.32 -2.45
N PHE A 262 48.64 35.10 -2.11
CA PHE A 262 49.21 36.15 -2.97
C PHE A 262 50.71 36.27 -2.79
N ASP A 263 51.38 36.88 -3.75
CA ASP A 263 52.83 37.07 -3.76
C ASP A 263 53.35 37.79 -2.50
N VAL A 264 54.32 37.18 -1.81
CA VAL A 264 54.83 37.66 -0.53
C VAL A 264 55.43 39.07 -0.63
N SER A 265 55.93 39.48 -1.80
CA SER A 265 56.48 40.83 -2.04
C SER A 265 55.43 41.94 -1.93
N LYS A 266 54.14 41.59 -1.90
CA LYS A 266 53.02 42.53 -1.70
C LYS A 266 52.56 42.59 -0.24
N SER A 267 53.19 41.80 0.62
CA SER A 267 52.94 41.81 2.06
C SER A 267 54.00 42.61 2.82
N GLN A 268 53.67 43.05 4.02
CA GLN A 268 54.57 43.71 4.95
C GLN A 268 54.10 43.44 6.38
N GLY A 269 54.99 42.89 7.21
CA GLY A 269 54.71 42.73 8.64
C GLY A 269 53.76 41.57 8.98
N VAL A 270 53.71 40.52 8.15
CA VAL A 270 52.96 39.30 8.49
C VAL A 270 53.57 38.65 9.75
N GLU A 271 52.72 38.41 10.73
CA GLU A 271 53.09 37.91 12.05
C GLU A 271 53.64 36.48 11.97
N ARG A 272 52.89 35.56 11.33
CA ARG A 272 53.29 34.15 11.19
C ARG A 272 54.15 33.93 9.95
N LYS A 273 55.32 33.31 10.14
CA LYS A 273 56.27 33.01 9.07
C LYS A 273 56.76 31.57 9.13
N ILE A 274 56.78 30.90 7.98
CA ILE A 274 57.30 29.54 7.82
C ILE A 274 58.27 29.54 6.64
N SER A 275 59.49 29.04 6.84
CA SER A 275 60.48 28.94 5.76
C SER A 275 60.13 27.85 4.75
N GLY A 276 60.49 28.08 3.49
CA GLY A 276 60.19 27.21 2.36
C GLY A 276 59.16 27.80 1.39
N ASN A 277 59.17 27.31 0.15
CA ASN A 277 58.18 27.65 -0.86
C ASN A 277 56.91 26.83 -0.63
N HIS A 278 55.73 27.46 -0.73
CA HIS A 278 54.44 26.80 -0.49
C HIS A 278 53.46 26.96 -1.67
N LYS A 279 53.73 27.87 -2.60
CA LYS A 279 52.81 28.18 -3.70
C LYS A 279 52.39 26.96 -4.52
N GLN A 280 53.35 26.17 -4.99
CA GLN A 280 53.05 25.06 -5.89
C GLN A 280 52.36 23.91 -5.14
N GLU A 281 52.81 23.63 -3.91
CA GLU A 281 52.20 22.63 -3.03
C GLU A 281 50.71 22.92 -2.80
N LEU A 282 50.35 24.19 -2.50
CA LEU A 282 48.97 24.58 -2.30
C LEU A 282 48.15 24.48 -3.60
N ILE A 283 48.71 24.88 -4.75
CA ILE A 283 48.04 24.73 -6.06
C ILE A 283 47.77 23.25 -6.37
N ASP A 284 48.75 22.38 -6.16
CA ASP A 284 48.63 20.96 -6.45
C ASP A 284 47.59 20.31 -5.52
N SER A 285 47.60 20.64 -4.22
CA SER A 285 46.63 20.15 -3.25
C SER A 285 45.20 20.58 -3.59
N GLU A 286 44.99 21.85 -3.92
CA GLU A 286 43.65 22.35 -4.27
C GLU A 286 43.15 21.82 -5.62
N THR A 287 44.05 21.63 -6.58
CA THR A 287 43.70 21.00 -7.87
C THR A 287 43.28 19.54 -7.66
N GLN A 288 44.00 18.78 -6.85
CA GLN A 288 43.64 17.39 -6.53
C GLN A 288 42.27 17.30 -5.84
N LYS A 289 41.99 18.18 -4.86
CA LYS A 289 40.67 18.21 -4.19
C LYS A 289 39.54 18.54 -5.16
N GLU A 290 39.77 19.47 -6.11
CA GLU A 290 38.79 19.79 -7.15
C GLU A 290 38.53 18.59 -8.07
N GLU A 291 39.57 17.91 -8.54
CA GLU A 291 39.46 16.70 -9.38
C GLU A 291 38.71 15.59 -8.67
N GLU A 292 39.08 15.26 -7.43
CA GLU A 292 38.40 14.24 -6.62
C GLU A 292 36.92 14.59 -6.36
N TRP A 293 36.60 15.87 -6.14
CA TRP A 293 35.23 16.32 -5.97
C TRP A 293 34.43 16.18 -7.26
N ARG A 294 35.00 16.59 -8.42
CA ARG A 294 34.35 16.47 -9.74
C ARG A 294 34.11 15.01 -10.12
N ASP A 295 35.07 14.13 -9.86
CA ASP A 295 34.95 12.70 -10.11
C ASP A 295 33.86 12.06 -9.24
N LYS A 296 33.78 12.42 -7.95
CA LYS A 296 32.70 11.97 -7.06
C LYS A 296 31.32 12.45 -7.54
N GLN A 297 31.20 13.71 -7.95
CA GLN A 297 29.94 14.24 -8.50
C GLN A 297 29.54 13.51 -9.79
N HIS A 298 30.50 13.27 -10.69
CA HIS A 298 30.25 12.54 -11.93
C HIS A 298 29.84 11.09 -11.67
N ASP A 299 30.55 10.36 -10.81
CA ASP A 299 30.23 8.97 -10.46
C ASP A 299 28.85 8.86 -9.80
N GLN A 300 28.50 9.77 -8.89
CA GLN A 300 27.16 9.81 -8.29
C GLN A 300 26.07 10.09 -9.33
N ALA A 301 26.29 11.03 -10.25
CA ALA A 301 25.34 11.32 -11.33
C ALA A 301 25.16 10.10 -12.26
N VAL A 302 26.25 9.44 -12.66
CA VAL A 302 26.22 8.23 -13.49
C VAL A 302 25.46 7.10 -12.80
N LYS A 303 25.72 6.86 -11.51
CA LYS A 303 25.00 5.85 -10.71
C LYS A 303 23.50 6.14 -10.61
N ARG A 304 23.10 7.40 -10.44
CA ARG A 304 21.69 7.81 -10.41
C ARG A 304 20.99 7.53 -11.74
N VAL A 305 21.55 8.04 -12.85
CA VAL A 305 20.97 7.85 -14.19
C VAL A 305 20.91 6.38 -14.58
N THR A 306 21.97 5.61 -14.30
CA THR A 306 21.99 4.16 -14.53
C THR A 306 20.92 3.46 -13.69
N GLY A 307 20.74 3.86 -12.43
CA GLY A 307 19.69 3.35 -11.54
C GLY A 307 18.28 3.62 -12.07
N TRP A 308 18.02 4.81 -12.63
CA TRP A 308 16.76 5.13 -13.28
C TRP A 308 16.52 4.28 -14.52
N ALA A 309 17.52 4.13 -15.39
CA ALA A 309 17.43 3.33 -16.60
C ALA A 309 17.12 1.85 -16.29
N VAL A 310 17.82 1.25 -15.33
CA VAL A 310 17.57 -0.13 -14.87
C VAL A 310 16.15 -0.25 -14.29
N SER A 311 15.72 0.72 -13.48
CA SER A 311 14.38 0.69 -12.87
C SER A 311 13.27 0.84 -13.92
N ALA A 312 13.48 1.64 -14.95
CA ALA A 312 12.57 1.78 -16.08
C ALA A 312 12.45 0.47 -16.88
N LEU A 313 13.57 -0.22 -17.13
CA LEU A 313 13.57 -1.52 -17.83
C LEU A 313 12.83 -2.60 -17.04
N ILE A 314 13.06 -2.67 -15.73
CA ILE A 314 12.33 -3.60 -14.83
C ILE A 314 10.84 -3.25 -14.81
N GLY A 315 10.49 -1.97 -14.69
CA GLY A 315 9.11 -1.49 -14.76
C GLY A 315 8.42 -1.90 -16.06
N LEU A 316 9.09 -1.72 -17.20
CA LEU A 316 8.58 -2.13 -18.50
C LEU A 316 8.35 -3.65 -18.58
N ALA A 317 9.25 -4.45 -18.04
CA ALA A 317 9.09 -5.90 -17.96
C ALA A 317 7.85 -6.31 -17.15
N PHE A 318 7.59 -5.65 -16.01
CA PHE A 318 6.37 -5.86 -15.22
C PHE A 318 5.11 -5.47 -15.97
N ILE A 319 5.12 -4.32 -16.67
CA ILE A 319 4.00 -3.87 -17.49
C ILE A 319 3.69 -4.91 -18.58
N MET A 320 4.69 -5.30 -19.37
CA MET A 320 4.50 -6.26 -20.46
C MET A 320 4.05 -7.63 -19.94
N GLY A 321 4.70 -8.14 -18.89
CA GLY A 321 4.39 -9.44 -18.31
C GLY A 321 2.98 -9.49 -17.71
N SER A 322 2.61 -8.49 -16.92
CA SER A 322 1.28 -8.42 -16.30
C SER A 322 0.17 -8.26 -17.33
N LEU A 323 0.31 -7.37 -18.31
CA LEU A 323 -0.69 -7.19 -19.36
C LEU A 323 -0.84 -8.44 -20.24
N TYR A 324 0.28 -9.07 -20.62
CA TYR A 324 0.24 -10.32 -21.40
C TYR A 324 -0.48 -11.44 -20.63
N LEU A 325 -0.14 -11.66 -19.37
CA LEU A 325 -0.75 -12.71 -18.55
C LEU A 325 -2.22 -12.40 -18.22
N GLY A 326 -2.55 -11.14 -17.91
CA GLY A 326 -3.92 -10.69 -17.65
C GLY A 326 -4.83 -10.83 -18.87
N ILE A 327 -4.37 -10.39 -20.04
CA ILE A 327 -5.16 -10.47 -21.29
C ILE A 327 -5.31 -11.93 -21.74
N THR A 328 -4.23 -12.71 -21.72
CA THR A 328 -4.29 -14.12 -22.18
C THR A 328 -5.07 -15.01 -21.23
N SER A 329 -4.98 -14.81 -19.92
CA SER A 329 -5.78 -15.53 -18.94
C SER A 329 -7.27 -15.26 -19.13
N PHE A 330 -7.65 -13.99 -19.32
CA PHE A 330 -9.04 -13.63 -19.64
C PHE A 330 -9.51 -14.29 -20.93
N ARG A 331 -8.75 -14.19 -22.02
CA ARG A 331 -9.11 -14.78 -23.32
C ARG A 331 -9.30 -16.30 -23.25
N LYS A 332 -8.47 -17.01 -22.47
CA LYS A 332 -8.57 -18.46 -22.29
C LYS A 332 -9.66 -18.87 -21.30
N SER A 333 -10.13 -17.98 -20.45
CA SER A 333 -11.26 -18.27 -19.55
C SER A 333 -12.63 -18.29 -20.24
N GLN A 334 -12.72 -17.78 -21.47
CA GLN A 334 -13.98 -17.71 -22.20
C GLN A 334 -14.27 -19.05 -22.87
N TYR A 335 -15.53 -19.48 -22.78
CA TYR A 335 -16.03 -20.56 -23.61
C TYR A 335 -16.06 -20.11 -25.08
N LYS A 336 -15.58 -20.95 -25.98
CA LYS A 336 -15.47 -20.68 -27.43
C LYS A 336 -16.18 -21.71 -28.29
N GLY A 337 -16.80 -22.71 -27.69
CA GLY A 337 -17.48 -23.76 -28.44
C GLY A 337 -18.81 -23.30 -29.03
N ASP A 338 -19.30 -24.10 -29.97
CA ASP A 338 -20.49 -23.92 -30.78
C ASP A 338 -21.73 -24.62 -30.23
N VAL A 339 -21.64 -25.26 -29.05
CA VAL A 339 -22.77 -25.98 -28.44
C VAL A 339 -23.83 -24.97 -28.01
N GLU A 340 -24.89 -24.88 -28.81
CA GLU A 340 -26.03 -24.02 -28.53
C GLU A 340 -26.94 -24.65 -27.46
N TYR A 341 -27.34 -25.90 -27.68
CA TYR A 341 -28.16 -26.71 -26.77
C TYR A 341 -27.54 -28.08 -26.53
N TYR A 342 -27.68 -28.59 -25.29
CA TYR A 342 -27.25 -29.94 -24.91
C TYR A 342 -28.36 -30.60 -24.11
N ARG A 343 -28.96 -31.67 -24.66
CA ARG A 343 -30.16 -32.32 -24.09
C ARG A 343 -29.82 -33.42 -23.09
N ASP A 344 -28.66 -34.03 -23.21
CA ASP A 344 -28.23 -35.10 -22.31
C ASP A 344 -27.75 -34.56 -20.97
N LEU A 345 -27.68 -35.43 -19.96
CA LEU A 345 -27.04 -35.11 -18.69
C LEU A 345 -25.53 -34.96 -18.93
N PRO A 346 -24.89 -33.94 -18.34
CA PRO A 346 -23.47 -33.71 -18.56
C PRO A 346 -22.69 -34.86 -17.92
N TYR A 347 -21.57 -35.23 -18.54
CA TYR A 347 -20.71 -36.32 -18.04
C TYR A 347 -19.85 -35.88 -16.85
N MET A 348 -20.49 -35.39 -15.80
CA MET A 348 -19.87 -34.93 -14.55
C MET A 348 -20.89 -34.96 -13.41
N SER A 349 -20.40 -35.00 -12.17
CA SER A 349 -21.28 -34.90 -11.00
C SER A 349 -21.99 -33.53 -10.95
N PRO A 350 -23.14 -33.43 -10.27
CA PRO A 350 -23.82 -32.14 -10.07
C PRO A 350 -22.92 -31.12 -9.36
N ALA A 351 -22.07 -31.56 -8.42
CA ALA A 351 -21.11 -30.70 -7.75
C ALA A 351 -20.04 -30.14 -8.71
N ALA A 352 -19.53 -30.96 -9.63
CA ALA A 352 -18.59 -30.54 -10.66
C ALA A 352 -19.27 -29.61 -11.69
N ALA A 353 -20.53 -29.86 -12.03
CA ALA A 353 -21.33 -29.01 -12.91
C ALA A 353 -21.61 -27.62 -12.31
N ALA A 354 -21.88 -27.57 -10.99
CA ALA A 354 -22.01 -26.32 -10.25
C ALA A 354 -20.70 -25.51 -10.30
N ARG A 355 -19.55 -26.18 -10.05
CA ARG A 355 -18.22 -25.56 -10.13
C ARG A 355 -17.90 -25.08 -11.54
N MET A 356 -18.25 -25.84 -12.57
CA MET A 356 -18.02 -25.48 -13.96
C MET A 356 -18.84 -24.25 -14.38
N ASN A 357 -20.13 -24.24 -14.07
CA ASN A 357 -20.98 -23.06 -14.28
C ASN A 357 -20.47 -21.85 -13.49
N ASP A 358 -19.96 -22.07 -12.27
CA ASP A 358 -19.31 -21.00 -11.49
C ASP A 358 -18.04 -20.49 -12.17
N VAL A 359 -17.11 -21.34 -12.63
CA VAL A 359 -15.91 -20.89 -13.37
C VAL A 359 -16.26 -20.09 -14.63
N MET A 360 -17.27 -20.53 -15.38
CA MET A 360 -17.71 -19.85 -16.60
C MET A 360 -18.43 -18.52 -16.31
N SER A 361 -19.20 -18.45 -15.22
CA SER A 361 -19.96 -17.25 -14.82
C SER A 361 -19.20 -16.31 -13.90
N ALA A 362 -18.20 -16.80 -13.17
CA ALA A 362 -17.50 -16.08 -12.12
C ALA A 362 -16.64 -14.99 -12.74
N SER A 363 -16.98 -13.78 -12.33
CA SER A 363 -16.16 -12.60 -12.41
C SER A 363 -15.53 -12.39 -11.05
N SER A 364 -14.45 -13.11 -10.70
CA SER A 364 -13.66 -12.77 -9.52
C SER A 364 -12.78 -11.55 -9.84
N SER A 365 -13.01 -10.44 -9.13
CA SER A 365 -12.14 -9.27 -9.04
C SER A 365 -11.34 -9.37 -7.74
N ILE A 366 -10.03 -9.21 -7.82
CA ILE A 366 -9.11 -9.31 -6.67
C ILE A 366 -9.06 -8.00 -5.86
N LEU A 367 -9.50 -6.87 -6.44
CA LEU A 367 -9.53 -5.57 -5.78
C LEU A 367 -10.97 -5.04 -5.76
N GLY A 368 -11.55 -4.90 -4.56
CA GLY A 368 -12.79 -4.17 -4.34
C GLY A 368 -14.02 -5.03 -4.07
N SER A 369 -14.24 -5.34 -2.79
CA SER A 369 -15.53 -5.43 -2.09
C SER A 369 -15.42 -6.49 -0.99
N GLY A 370 -15.05 -6.06 0.21
CA GLY A 370 -15.44 -6.76 1.42
C GLY A 370 -16.96 -6.92 1.43
N LYS A 371 -17.42 -8.13 1.13
CA LYS A 371 -18.68 -8.76 1.55
C LYS A 371 -18.73 -10.13 0.88
N ILE A 372 -18.57 -11.16 1.71
CA ILE A 372 -19.05 -12.54 1.52
C ILE A 372 -20.21 -12.55 0.52
N LYS A 373 -20.15 -13.30 -0.61
CA LYS A 373 -21.36 -13.67 -1.40
C LYS A 373 -21.24 -14.65 -2.59
N ASN A 374 -20.08 -14.99 -3.14
CA ASN A 374 -20.01 -15.95 -4.28
C ASN A 374 -19.55 -17.37 -3.88
N GLY A 375 -18.56 -17.50 -3.00
CA GLY A 375 -18.06 -18.82 -2.54
C GLY A 375 -19.14 -19.64 -1.80
N ASP A 376 -19.85 -19.02 -0.86
CA ASP A 376 -20.92 -19.69 -0.12
C ASP A 376 -22.07 -20.14 -1.03
N LYS A 377 -22.40 -19.35 -2.06
CA LYS A 377 -23.42 -19.72 -3.05
C LYS A 377 -22.99 -20.93 -3.88
N LEU A 378 -21.72 -21.06 -4.24
CA LEU A 378 -21.22 -22.25 -4.94
C LEU A 378 -21.34 -23.49 -4.05
N VAL A 379 -20.81 -23.44 -2.84
CA VAL A 379 -20.81 -24.63 -1.97
C VAL A 379 -22.23 -25.05 -1.59
N ASN A 380 -23.14 -24.09 -1.36
CA ASN A 380 -24.54 -24.39 -1.10
C ASN A 380 -25.23 -25.05 -2.30
N ARG A 381 -24.94 -24.59 -3.53
CA ARG A 381 -25.41 -25.23 -4.77
C ARG A 381 -24.85 -26.65 -4.92
N GLN A 382 -23.55 -26.84 -4.66
CA GLN A 382 -22.90 -28.16 -4.67
C GLN A 382 -23.60 -29.11 -3.70
N MET A 383 -23.74 -28.74 -2.43
CA MET A 383 -24.40 -29.57 -1.41
C MET A 383 -25.84 -29.92 -1.80
N SER A 384 -26.65 -28.93 -2.18
CA SER A 384 -28.07 -29.14 -2.48
C SER A 384 -28.26 -30.01 -3.73
N SER A 385 -27.49 -29.75 -4.79
CA SER A 385 -27.54 -30.56 -6.01
C SER A 385 -27.09 -31.99 -5.75
N THR A 386 -26.05 -32.21 -4.95
CA THR A 386 -25.59 -33.55 -4.59
C THR A 386 -26.63 -34.30 -3.74
N VAL A 387 -27.26 -33.65 -2.77
CA VAL A 387 -28.35 -34.25 -1.97
C VAL A 387 -29.56 -34.59 -2.83
N MET A 388 -29.94 -33.72 -3.77
CA MET A 388 -31.00 -34.04 -4.73
C MET A 388 -30.61 -35.21 -5.66
N SER A 389 -29.33 -35.32 -6.01
CA SER A 389 -28.82 -36.46 -6.78
C SER A 389 -28.94 -37.78 -6.01
N LEU A 390 -28.64 -37.77 -4.71
CA LEU A 390 -28.88 -38.92 -3.83
C LEU A 390 -30.36 -39.32 -3.82
N ALA A 391 -31.27 -38.34 -3.82
CA ALA A 391 -32.71 -38.60 -3.91
C ALA A 391 -33.10 -39.18 -5.27
N SER A 392 -32.55 -38.63 -6.36
CA SER A 392 -32.78 -39.12 -7.72
C SER A 392 -32.24 -40.52 -7.96
N LYS A 393 -31.21 -40.95 -7.22
CA LYS A 393 -30.64 -42.30 -7.27
C LYS A 393 -31.31 -43.28 -6.30
N GLY A 394 -32.27 -42.81 -5.49
CA GLY A 394 -32.99 -43.64 -4.52
C GLY A 394 -32.21 -43.95 -3.23
N ALA A 395 -31.07 -43.28 -3.00
CA ALA A 395 -30.31 -43.42 -1.76
C ALA A 395 -31.07 -42.81 -0.57
N ILE A 396 -31.80 -41.72 -0.83
CA ILE A 396 -32.63 -41.03 0.15
C ILE A 396 -33.99 -40.68 -0.47
N ALA A 397 -34.97 -40.36 0.38
CA ALA A 397 -36.19 -39.67 -0.04
C ALA A 397 -36.33 -38.33 0.71
N ILE A 398 -36.90 -37.33 0.05
CA ILE A 398 -37.08 -35.98 0.60
C ILE A 398 -38.57 -35.67 0.67
N TYR A 399 -39.04 -35.41 1.88
CA TYR A 399 -40.42 -35.09 2.18
C TYR A 399 -40.53 -33.66 2.74
N PRO A 400 -41.52 -32.85 2.35
CA PRO A 400 -41.67 -31.49 2.85
C PRO A 400 -42.26 -31.48 4.27
N GLY A 401 -41.80 -30.59 5.13
CA GLY A 401 -42.25 -30.47 6.52
C GLY A 401 -41.38 -31.19 7.55
N PRO A 402 -41.75 -31.09 8.84
CA PRO A 402 -41.02 -31.72 9.95
C PRO A 402 -41.26 -33.23 10.02
N ALA A 403 -40.31 -33.98 10.58
CA ALA A 403 -40.39 -35.45 10.65
C ALA A 403 -41.64 -35.94 11.41
N LYS A 404 -42.06 -35.18 12.43
CA LYS A 404 -43.28 -35.45 13.22
C LYS A 404 -44.57 -35.47 12.41
N LEU A 405 -44.59 -34.85 11.22
CA LEU A 405 -45.75 -34.87 10.35
C LEU A 405 -46.04 -36.29 9.82
N TYR A 406 -45.03 -37.16 9.83
CA TYR A 406 -45.06 -38.51 9.27
C TYR A 406 -45.05 -39.59 10.36
N ASP A 407 -45.24 -39.22 11.63
CA ASP A 407 -45.27 -40.18 12.74
C ASP A 407 -46.37 -41.23 12.50
N GLY A 408 -46.01 -42.52 12.59
CA GLY A 408 -46.92 -43.65 12.31
C GLY A 408 -46.96 -44.10 10.85
N ILE A 409 -46.19 -43.47 9.95
CA ILE A 409 -46.01 -43.90 8.56
C ILE A 409 -44.59 -44.42 8.37
N ASP A 410 -44.44 -45.65 7.87
CA ASP A 410 -43.14 -46.17 7.47
C ASP A 410 -42.75 -45.60 6.08
N LEU A 411 -41.98 -44.52 6.08
CA LEU A 411 -41.52 -43.84 4.87
C LEU A 411 -40.46 -44.62 4.08
N THR A 412 -39.94 -45.73 4.61
CA THR A 412 -38.93 -46.54 3.92
C THR A 412 -39.55 -47.56 2.97
N THR A 413 -40.83 -47.91 3.19
CA THR A 413 -41.57 -48.91 2.41
C THR A 413 -42.85 -48.36 1.78
N THR A 414 -43.44 -47.30 2.35
CA THR A 414 -44.67 -46.69 1.81
C THR A 414 -44.36 -45.80 0.61
N ASN A 415 -45.06 -46.02 -0.51
CA ASN A 415 -44.91 -45.17 -1.69
C ASN A 415 -45.39 -43.73 -1.43
N ALA A 416 -44.81 -42.77 -2.16
CA ALA A 416 -45.02 -41.36 -1.91
C ALA A 416 -46.50 -40.92 -2.08
N ALA A 417 -47.21 -41.48 -3.06
CA ALA A 417 -48.64 -41.19 -3.25
C ALA A 417 -49.51 -41.62 -2.07
N SER A 418 -49.24 -42.78 -1.49
CA SER A 418 -49.95 -43.28 -0.31
C SER A 418 -49.64 -42.45 0.93
N VAL A 419 -48.42 -41.92 1.05
CA VAL A 419 -48.07 -40.96 2.12
C VAL A 419 -48.86 -39.65 1.93
N ALA A 420 -48.97 -39.15 0.70
CA ALA A 420 -49.69 -37.91 0.41
C ALA A 420 -51.19 -38.03 0.70
N GLY A 421 -51.81 -39.14 0.30
CA GLY A 421 -53.21 -39.44 0.63
C GLY A 421 -53.50 -39.51 2.13
N ARG A 422 -52.52 -39.93 2.95
CA ARG A 422 -52.64 -39.97 4.43
C ARG A 422 -52.48 -38.60 5.10
N LEU A 423 -51.79 -37.65 4.46
CA LEU A 423 -51.59 -36.30 4.99
C LEU A 423 -52.77 -35.37 4.71
N GLY A 424 -53.56 -35.66 3.68
CA GLY A 424 -54.68 -34.83 3.25
C GLY A 424 -54.25 -33.50 2.61
N SER A 425 -55.23 -32.70 2.17
CA SER A 425 -55.04 -31.45 1.41
C SER A 425 -55.36 -30.18 2.20
N ASP A 426 -55.38 -30.25 3.54
CA ASP A 426 -55.77 -29.10 4.36
C ASP A 426 -54.67 -28.01 4.46
N ALA A 427 -55.11 -26.76 4.62
CA ALA A 427 -54.21 -25.60 4.64
C ALA A 427 -53.26 -25.57 5.85
N ALA A 428 -53.58 -26.23 6.97
CA ALA A 428 -52.72 -26.26 8.14
C ALA A 428 -51.55 -27.24 7.95
N THR A 429 -51.80 -28.38 7.32
CA THR A 429 -50.79 -29.36 6.88
C THR A 429 -49.86 -28.75 5.83
N ALA A 430 -50.43 -28.05 4.84
CA ALA A 430 -49.67 -27.32 3.82
C ALA A 430 -48.73 -26.25 4.43
N ARG A 431 -49.16 -25.50 5.46
CA ARG A 431 -48.30 -24.53 6.16
C ARG A 431 -47.18 -25.18 6.97
N LYS A 432 -47.38 -26.40 7.50
CA LYS A 432 -46.32 -27.14 8.21
C LYS A 432 -45.25 -27.65 7.24
N MET A 433 -45.62 -27.97 6.01
CA MET A 433 -44.71 -28.42 4.94
C MET A 433 -43.65 -27.37 4.56
N LYS A 434 -43.93 -26.06 4.68
CA LYS A 434 -42.93 -24.99 4.44
C LYS A 434 -41.85 -24.85 5.52
N LYS A 435 -41.93 -25.55 6.66
CA LYS A 435 -41.08 -25.22 7.82
C LYS A 435 -39.67 -25.83 7.79
N THR A 436 -39.48 -26.96 7.12
CA THR A 436 -38.23 -27.73 7.01
C THR A 436 -38.46 -28.85 5.99
N SER A 437 -37.44 -29.62 5.64
CA SER A 437 -37.60 -30.88 4.89
C SER A 437 -37.19 -32.07 5.77
N THR A 438 -37.88 -33.19 5.61
CA THR A 438 -37.58 -34.50 6.18
C THR A 438 -36.76 -35.31 5.18
N ILE A 439 -35.64 -35.85 5.65
CA ILE A 439 -34.78 -36.78 4.94
C ILE A 439 -35.05 -38.18 5.46
N VAL A 440 -35.22 -39.12 4.54
CA VAL A 440 -35.37 -40.55 4.81
C VAL A 440 -34.19 -41.26 4.18
N ILE A 441 -33.38 -41.95 4.99
CA ILE A 441 -32.29 -42.80 4.49
C ILE A 441 -32.90 -44.13 4.06
N MET A 442 -32.87 -44.41 2.75
CA MET A 442 -33.45 -45.63 2.21
C MET A 442 -32.60 -46.85 2.59
N PRO A 443 -33.18 -48.05 2.73
CA PRO A 443 -32.44 -49.26 3.12
C PRO A 443 -31.22 -49.56 2.22
N VAL A 444 -31.35 -49.30 0.91
CA VAL A 444 -30.27 -49.48 -0.08
C VAL A 444 -29.02 -48.67 0.27
N ALA A 445 -29.15 -47.48 0.85
CA ALA A 445 -28.01 -46.63 1.24
C ALA A 445 -27.18 -47.19 2.41
N ARG A 446 -27.71 -48.17 3.16
CA ARG A 446 -26.98 -48.88 4.23
C ARG A 446 -26.58 -50.29 3.82
N ASN A 447 -27.41 -50.97 3.04
CA ASN A 447 -27.30 -52.40 2.78
C ASN A 447 -26.61 -52.74 1.45
N ASP A 448 -26.72 -51.87 0.44
CA ASP A 448 -26.17 -52.11 -0.90
C ASP A 448 -25.82 -50.77 -1.61
N ILE A 449 -24.91 -50.02 -1.00
CA ILE A 449 -24.51 -48.69 -1.51
C ILE A 449 -23.85 -48.77 -2.90
N GLY A 450 -23.25 -49.92 -3.25
CA GLY A 450 -22.57 -50.13 -4.53
C GLY A 450 -23.53 -50.11 -5.73
N SER A 451 -24.77 -50.57 -5.54
CA SER A 451 -25.82 -50.53 -6.57
C SER A 451 -26.20 -49.11 -7.01
N LEU A 452 -25.96 -48.10 -6.17
CA LEU A 452 -26.35 -46.71 -6.41
C LEU A 452 -25.37 -45.96 -7.33
N LEU A 453 -24.18 -46.51 -7.60
CA LEU A 453 -23.14 -45.89 -8.44
C LEU A 453 -22.91 -44.41 -8.08
N LEU A 454 -22.74 -44.13 -6.77
CA LEU A 454 -22.57 -42.76 -6.27
C LEU A 454 -21.19 -42.22 -6.64
N SER A 455 -21.13 -40.95 -6.99
CA SER A 455 -19.86 -40.21 -7.14
C SER A 455 -19.20 -39.99 -5.78
N SER A 456 -17.94 -39.56 -5.74
CA SER A 456 -17.23 -39.27 -4.49
C SER A 456 -17.92 -38.18 -3.66
N SER A 457 -18.41 -37.11 -4.30
CA SER A 457 -19.15 -36.04 -3.63
C SER A 457 -20.51 -36.51 -3.12
N GLU A 458 -21.20 -37.39 -3.86
CA GLU A 458 -22.45 -38.03 -3.43
C GLU A 458 -22.24 -38.94 -2.22
N HIS A 459 -21.19 -39.76 -2.21
CA HIS A 459 -20.81 -40.55 -1.04
C HIS A 459 -20.54 -39.68 0.18
N ALA A 460 -19.73 -38.62 0.03
CA ALA A 460 -19.42 -37.72 1.14
C ALA A 460 -20.66 -36.96 1.66
N ALA A 461 -21.60 -36.60 0.77
CA ALA A 461 -22.88 -36.03 1.18
C ALA A 461 -23.75 -37.04 1.94
N LEU A 462 -23.76 -38.30 1.49
CA LEU A 462 -24.48 -39.37 2.18
C LEU A 462 -23.86 -39.65 3.55
N ASP A 463 -22.54 -39.59 3.70
CA ASP A 463 -21.86 -39.73 5.00
C ASP A 463 -22.27 -38.65 6.01
N ILE A 464 -22.49 -37.41 5.56
CA ILE A 464 -23.04 -36.34 6.41
C ILE A 464 -24.44 -36.73 6.91
N LEU A 465 -25.29 -37.27 6.04
CA LEU A 465 -26.66 -37.69 6.39
C LEU A 465 -26.66 -38.94 7.30
N LEU A 466 -25.84 -39.93 7.01
CA LEU A 466 -25.64 -41.11 7.87
C LEU A 466 -25.12 -40.69 9.25
N LYS A 467 -24.21 -39.70 9.30
CA LYS A 467 -23.74 -39.18 10.59
C LYS A 467 -24.82 -38.44 11.36
N ALA A 468 -25.67 -37.67 10.68
CA ALA A 468 -26.83 -37.03 11.29
C ALA A 468 -27.76 -38.08 11.92
N SER A 469 -28.06 -39.16 11.20
CA SER A 469 -28.81 -40.32 11.70
C SER A 469 -28.18 -40.92 12.96
N SER A 470 -26.89 -41.23 12.94
CA SER A 470 -26.16 -41.76 14.09
C SER A 470 -26.25 -40.85 15.32
N ARG A 471 -26.20 -39.53 15.11
CA ARG A 471 -26.34 -38.53 16.18
C ARG A 471 -27.77 -38.41 16.72
N LEU A 472 -28.76 -38.87 15.95
CA LEU A 472 -30.18 -38.86 16.26
C LEU A 472 -30.69 -40.26 16.67
N ARG A 473 -29.84 -41.06 17.33
CA ARG A 473 -30.16 -42.43 17.81
C ARG A 473 -30.47 -43.41 16.66
N ASP A 474 -29.68 -43.33 15.60
CA ASP A 474 -29.73 -44.21 14.42
C ASP A 474 -31.07 -44.21 13.66
N THR A 475 -31.88 -43.17 13.84
CA THR A 475 -33.15 -43.00 13.10
C THR A 475 -32.93 -42.90 11.59
N GLN A 476 -33.76 -43.59 10.82
CA GLN A 476 -33.76 -43.48 9.35
C GLN A 476 -34.50 -42.24 8.86
N VAL A 477 -35.36 -41.63 9.70
CA VAL A 477 -36.19 -40.48 9.37
C VAL A 477 -35.84 -39.33 10.30
N PHE A 478 -35.44 -38.19 9.74
CA PHE A 478 -35.17 -36.96 10.48
C PHE A 478 -35.37 -35.72 9.61
N ASP A 479 -35.67 -34.57 10.21
CA ASP A 479 -35.73 -33.31 9.49
C ASP A 479 -34.45 -32.48 9.61
N LEU A 480 -34.28 -31.52 8.68
CA LEU A 480 -33.09 -30.67 8.62
C LEU A 480 -32.89 -29.83 9.89
N LYS A 481 -33.96 -29.51 10.65
CA LYS A 481 -33.83 -28.84 11.97
C LYS A 481 -33.27 -29.78 13.03
N GLN A 482 -33.73 -31.02 13.06
CA GLN A 482 -33.17 -32.07 13.91
C GLN A 482 -31.71 -32.33 13.57
N MET A 483 -31.37 -32.42 12.28
CA MET A 483 -29.98 -32.53 11.81
C MET A 483 -29.14 -31.34 12.27
N ASN A 484 -29.62 -30.12 12.08
CA ASN A 484 -28.91 -28.91 12.51
C ASN A 484 -28.61 -28.93 14.01
N LYS A 485 -29.61 -29.29 14.83
CA LYS A 485 -29.45 -29.45 16.29
C LYS A 485 -28.46 -30.56 16.64
N ALA A 486 -28.43 -31.66 15.90
CA ALA A 486 -27.53 -32.79 16.13
C ALA A 486 -26.05 -32.42 15.93
N PHE A 487 -25.76 -31.47 15.03
CA PHE A 487 -24.41 -31.00 14.72
C PHE A 487 -23.92 -29.83 15.59
N LYS A 488 -24.81 -29.09 16.28
CA LYS A 488 -24.48 -27.89 17.07
C LYS A 488 -23.32 -28.05 18.06
N HIS A 489 -23.14 -29.23 18.64
CA HIS A 489 -22.08 -29.51 19.62
C HIS A 489 -21.04 -30.51 19.11
N TYR A 490 -21.06 -30.84 17.82
CA TYR A 490 -20.18 -31.85 17.24
C TYR A 490 -18.88 -31.23 16.73
N LYS A 491 -17.85 -31.21 17.59
CA LYS A 491 -16.53 -30.60 17.31
C LYS A 491 -15.79 -31.18 16.09
N LYS A 492 -16.13 -32.38 15.64
CA LYS A 492 -15.53 -33.03 14.46
C LYS A 492 -16.36 -32.85 13.18
N GLY A 493 -17.49 -32.15 13.23
CA GLY A 493 -18.39 -32.00 12.08
C GLY A 493 -17.72 -31.32 10.89
N TYR A 494 -16.81 -30.37 11.14
CA TYR A 494 -16.10 -29.67 10.06
C TYR A 494 -15.29 -30.63 9.18
N LYS A 495 -14.85 -31.78 9.71
CA LYS A 495 -14.13 -32.79 8.92
C LYS A 495 -15.02 -33.41 7.84
N LEU A 496 -16.29 -33.68 8.15
CA LEU A 496 -17.24 -34.20 7.16
C LEU A 496 -17.52 -33.20 6.04
N LEU A 497 -17.61 -31.91 6.40
CA LEU A 497 -17.71 -30.85 5.40
C LEU A 497 -16.43 -30.72 4.58
N GLN A 498 -15.26 -30.86 5.21
CA GLN A 498 -13.97 -30.85 4.52
C GLN A 498 -13.82 -32.04 3.57
N ASP A 499 -14.27 -33.23 3.97
CA ASP A 499 -14.27 -34.43 3.14
C ASP A 499 -15.20 -34.24 1.93
N PHE A 500 -16.38 -33.66 2.14
CA PHE A 500 -17.30 -33.29 1.06
C PHE A 500 -16.71 -32.24 0.11
N ASP A 501 -16.15 -31.15 0.64
CA ASP A 501 -15.53 -30.08 -0.16
C ASP A 501 -14.31 -30.61 -0.93
N THR A 502 -13.54 -31.53 -0.33
CA THR A 502 -12.40 -32.22 -0.97
C THR A 502 -12.88 -33.16 -2.07
N ALA A 503 -13.93 -33.94 -1.85
CA ALA A 503 -14.51 -34.82 -2.86
C ALA A 503 -15.04 -34.03 -4.07
N CYS A 504 -15.75 -32.92 -3.82
CA CYS A 504 -16.21 -32.01 -4.88
C CYS A 504 -15.04 -31.43 -5.69
N SER A 505 -13.98 -31.00 -5.00
CA SER A 505 -12.80 -30.41 -5.65
C SER A 505 -12.04 -31.46 -6.47
N THR A 506 -11.83 -32.65 -5.90
CA THR A 506 -11.14 -33.77 -6.56
C THR A 506 -11.87 -34.24 -7.81
N GLU A 507 -13.21 -34.37 -7.74
CA GLU A 507 -14.03 -34.71 -8.91
C GLU A 507 -13.86 -33.68 -10.03
N PHE A 508 -13.87 -32.39 -9.71
CA PHE A 508 -13.71 -31.33 -10.68
C PHE A 508 -12.27 -31.27 -11.25
N ASP A 509 -11.26 -31.45 -10.41
CA ASP A 509 -9.86 -31.47 -10.81
C ASP A 509 -9.55 -32.67 -11.72
N ASN A 510 -10.18 -33.82 -11.49
CA ASN A 510 -10.08 -35.00 -12.35
C ASN A 510 -10.62 -34.76 -13.77
N LEU A 511 -11.55 -33.83 -13.97
CA LEU A 511 -11.98 -33.42 -15.31
C LEU A 511 -10.89 -32.68 -16.08
N ARG A 512 -9.88 -32.16 -15.37
CA ARG A 512 -8.82 -31.28 -15.91
C ARG A 512 -9.39 -30.13 -16.73
N ALA A 513 -10.54 -29.59 -16.29
CA ALA A 513 -11.32 -28.60 -17.02
C ALA A 513 -10.72 -27.19 -16.96
N VAL A 514 -9.86 -26.91 -15.97
CA VAL A 514 -9.25 -25.60 -15.75
C VAL A 514 -7.75 -25.68 -15.54
N ASP A 515 -7.05 -24.67 -16.05
CA ASP A 515 -5.64 -24.39 -15.81
C ASP A 515 -5.53 -23.05 -15.06
N SER A 516 -4.87 -23.07 -13.89
CA SER A 516 -4.71 -21.90 -13.02
C SER A 516 -3.30 -21.31 -13.06
N SER A 517 -2.37 -21.91 -13.80
CA SER A 517 -0.96 -21.50 -13.83
C SER A 517 -0.78 -20.05 -14.27
N ARG A 518 -1.47 -19.64 -15.33
CA ARG A 518 -1.39 -18.27 -15.89
C ARG A 518 -2.05 -17.25 -14.98
N GLY A 519 -3.15 -17.61 -14.33
CA GLY A 519 -3.81 -16.75 -13.35
C GLY A 519 -2.95 -16.52 -12.12
N PHE A 520 -2.29 -17.59 -11.64
CA PHE A 520 -1.30 -17.50 -10.57
C PHE A 520 -0.11 -16.61 -10.95
N LEU A 521 0.49 -16.83 -12.13
CA LEU A 521 1.60 -16.01 -12.62
C LEU A 521 1.20 -14.54 -12.81
N ASN A 522 0.00 -14.26 -13.33
CA ASN A 522 -0.53 -12.91 -13.43
C ASN A 522 -0.58 -12.22 -12.07
N ASN A 523 -1.09 -12.94 -11.07
CA ASN A 523 -1.19 -12.42 -9.70
C ASN A 523 0.19 -12.16 -9.10
N LEU A 524 1.12 -13.10 -9.26
CA LEU A 524 2.48 -12.98 -8.76
C LEU A 524 3.20 -11.78 -9.39
N VAL A 525 3.21 -11.69 -10.72
CA VAL A 525 3.88 -10.60 -11.46
C VAL A 525 3.21 -9.26 -11.16
N GLY A 526 1.88 -9.22 -11.08
CA GLY A 526 1.14 -8.00 -10.72
C GLY A 526 1.47 -7.50 -9.32
N ILE A 527 1.51 -8.38 -8.31
CA ILE A 527 1.86 -8.02 -6.92
C ILE A 527 3.33 -7.58 -6.83
N LEU A 528 4.25 -8.32 -7.43
CA LEU A 528 5.67 -7.96 -7.43
C LEU A 528 5.91 -6.60 -8.10
N GLY A 529 5.19 -6.32 -9.20
CA GLY A 529 5.24 -5.01 -9.87
C GLY A 529 4.74 -3.87 -8.98
N LEU A 530 3.67 -4.08 -8.21
CA LEU A 530 3.17 -3.09 -7.26
C LEU A 530 4.15 -2.84 -6.10
N VAL A 531 4.74 -3.89 -5.53
CA VAL A 531 5.76 -3.78 -4.48
C VAL A 531 6.99 -3.04 -5.00
N PHE A 532 7.43 -3.37 -6.22
CA PHE A 532 8.54 -2.68 -6.87
C PHE A 532 8.26 -1.18 -7.05
N ALA A 533 7.08 -0.83 -7.58
CA ALA A 533 6.69 0.56 -7.80
C ALA A 533 6.56 1.34 -6.48
N PHE A 534 6.07 0.71 -5.42
CA PHE A 534 6.01 1.32 -4.09
C PHE A 534 7.41 1.59 -3.52
N TYR A 535 8.27 0.57 -3.48
CA TYR A 535 9.63 0.69 -2.98
C TYR A 535 10.43 1.77 -3.73
N LYS A 536 10.33 1.78 -5.07
CA LYS A 536 11.00 2.80 -5.88
C LYS A 536 10.38 4.18 -5.72
N GLY A 537 9.06 4.28 -5.58
CA GLY A 537 8.36 5.54 -5.33
C GLY A 537 8.85 6.22 -4.05
N VAL A 538 8.96 5.49 -2.95
CA VAL A 538 9.49 6.01 -1.67
C VAL A 538 10.95 6.43 -1.82
N GLN A 539 11.81 5.57 -2.38
CA GLN A 539 13.23 5.88 -2.58
C GLN A 539 13.48 7.14 -3.43
N TYR A 540 12.65 7.38 -4.45
CA TYR A 540 12.75 8.59 -5.28
C TYR A 540 12.15 9.82 -4.59
N ALA A 541 11.07 9.66 -3.81
CA ALA A 541 10.46 10.73 -3.04
C ALA A 541 11.42 11.28 -1.97
N GLU A 542 12.12 10.42 -1.23
CA GLU A 542 13.17 10.79 -0.26
C GLU A 542 14.30 11.63 -0.89
N ARG A 543 14.52 11.49 -2.20
CA ARG A 543 15.54 12.22 -2.95
C ARG A 543 15.01 13.47 -3.65
N GLY A 544 13.72 13.78 -3.52
CA GLY A 544 13.06 14.87 -4.24
C GLY A 544 12.84 14.62 -5.74
N GLU A 545 13.00 13.38 -6.23
CA GLU A 545 12.96 13.01 -7.65
C GLU A 545 11.52 12.74 -8.15
N ILE A 546 10.57 13.65 -7.87
CA ILE A 546 9.11 13.44 -8.09
C ILE A 546 8.78 13.12 -9.57
N ALA A 547 9.46 13.76 -10.52
CA ALA A 547 9.26 13.52 -11.95
C ALA A 547 9.59 12.08 -12.36
N VAL A 548 10.59 11.47 -11.74
CA VAL A 548 11.01 10.07 -12.00
C VAL A 548 9.97 9.11 -11.43
N THR A 549 9.47 9.37 -10.22
CA THR A 549 8.36 8.61 -9.61
C THR A 549 7.14 8.59 -10.52
N MET A 550 6.74 9.75 -11.04
CA MET A 550 5.59 9.86 -11.95
C MET A 550 5.81 9.13 -13.27
N SER A 551 7.02 9.18 -13.82
CA SER A 551 7.31 8.60 -15.14
C SER A 551 7.48 7.08 -15.13
N ILE A 552 8.00 6.51 -14.02
CA ILE A 552 8.29 5.08 -13.93
C ILE A 552 7.25 4.34 -13.08
N CYS A 553 6.95 4.82 -11.89
CA CYS A 553 6.17 4.05 -10.91
C CYS A 553 4.67 4.07 -11.22
N VAL A 554 4.13 5.22 -11.64
CA VAL A 554 2.69 5.34 -11.95
C VAL A 554 2.26 4.42 -13.10
N PRO A 555 2.96 4.36 -14.26
CA PRO A 555 2.59 3.42 -15.32
C PRO A 555 2.63 1.95 -14.89
N VAL A 556 3.59 1.58 -14.04
CA VAL A 556 3.69 0.21 -13.49
C VAL A 556 2.49 -0.09 -12.60
N VAL A 557 2.13 0.81 -11.68
CA VAL A 557 0.94 0.64 -10.83
C VAL A 557 -0.32 0.51 -11.67
N LEU A 558 -0.50 1.38 -12.66
CA LEU A 558 -1.68 1.36 -13.51
C LEU A 558 -1.82 0.03 -14.27
N ALA A 559 -0.74 -0.43 -14.92
CA ALA A 559 -0.76 -1.66 -15.70
C ALA A 559 -0.92 -2.91 -14.82
N CYS A 560 -0.18 -3.01 -13.72
CA CYS A 560 -0.25 -4.15 -12.81
C CYS A 560 -1.60 -4.24 -12.11
N ALA A 561 -2.13 -3.13 -11.59
CA ALA A 561 -3.45 -3.10 -10.96
C ALA A 561 -4.56 -3.42 -11.98
N PHE A 562 -4.48 -2.88 -13.20
CA PHE A 562 -5.40 -3.23 -14.27
C PHE A 562 -5.35 -4.74 -14.59
N ALA A 563 -4.15 -5.31 -14.77
CA ALA A 563 -3.98 -6.72 -15.09
C ALA A 563 -4.52 -7.67 -14.00
N LEU A 564 -4.35 -7.31 -12.72
CA LEU A 564 -4.87 -8.05 -11.57
C LEU A 564 -6.41 -8.09 -11.55
N VAL A 565 -7.06 -7.00 -11.94
CA VAL A 565 -8.53 -6.92 -11.97
C VAL A 565 -9.12 -7.49 -13.25
N TYR A 566 -8.45 -7.27 -14.38
CA TYR A 566 -8.91 -7.70 -15.70
C TYR A 566 -8.74 -9.22 -15.91
N GLY A 567 -7.63 -9.77 -15.43
CA GLY A 567 -7.30 -11.20 -15.54
C GLY A 567 -8.36 -12.12 -14.93
N LYS A 568 -8.30 -13.41 -15.30
CA LYS A 568 -9.06 -14.47 -14.63
C LYS A 568 -8.10 -15.51 -14.08
N TYR A 569 -8.40 -15.98 -12.87
CA TYR A 569 -7.55 -16.97 -12.23
C TYR A 569 -7.62 -18.34 -12.92
N HIS A 570 -8.81 -18.77 -13.33
CA HIS A 570 -9.04 -20.03 -14.01
C HIS A 570 -9.19 -19.82 -15.53
N ALA A 571 -8.32 -20.45 -16.31
CA ALA A 571 -8.45 -20.59 -17.76
C ALA A 571 -9.09 -21.93 -18.12
N LEU A 572 -9.91 -21.99 -19.17
CA LEU A 572 -10.48 -23.25 -19.64
C LEU A 572 -9.45 -24.01 -20.47
N THR A 573 -9.26 -25.29 -20.16
CA THR A 573 -8.50 -26.24 -21.00
C THR A 573 -9.37 -26.72 -22.16
N ASP A 574 -8.83 -27.57 -23.05
CA ASP A 574 -9.62 -28.17 -24.12
C ASP A 574 -10.77 -29.06 -23.57
N ASN A 575 -10.50 -29.82 -22.51
CA ASN A 575 -11.54 -30.53 -21.75
C ASN A 575 -12.52 -29.54 -21.12
N GLY A 576 -12.04 -28.41 -20.62
CA GLY A 576 -12.87 -27.31 -20.12
C GLY A 576 -13.82 -26.74 -21.16
N GLN A 577 -13.39 -26.63 -22.42
CA GLN A 577 -14.28 -26.22 -23.50
C GLN A 577 -15.37 -27.28 -23.72
N LYS A 578 -15.02 -28.57 -23.78
CA LYS A 578 -16.00 -29.66 -23.95
C LYS A 578 -17.05 -29.69 -22.83
N TYR A 579 -16.60 -29.75 -21.58
CA TYR A 579 -17.47 -29.79 -20.41
C TYR A 579 -18.25 -28.47 -20.22
N GLY A 580 -17.64 -27.35 -20.60
CA GLY A 580 -18.28 -26.04 -20.59
C GLY A 580 -19.44 -25.96 -21.57
N GLY A 581 -19.28 -26.56 -22.76
CA GLY A 581 -20.35 -26.68 -23.75
C GLY A 581 -21.54 -27.51 -23.25
N GLN A 582 -21.29 -28.65 -22.59
CA GLN A 582 -22.37 -29.45 -22.00
C GLN A 582 -23.14 -28.67 -20.93
N VAL A 583 -22.42 -27.99 -20.03
CA VAL A 583 -23.03 -27.19 -18.96
C VAL A 583 -23.78 -25.97 -19.51
N ALA A 584 -23.18 -25.21 -20.42
CA ALA A 584 -23.81 -24.03 -21.01
C ALA A 584 -25.00 -24.40 -21.90
N GLY A 585 -24.86 -25.44 -22.73
CA GLY A 585 -25.90 -25.95 -23.60
C GLY A 585 -27.08 -26.53 -22.83
N LEU A 586 -26.84 -27.31 -21.76
CA LEU A 586 -27.91 -27.82 -20.91
C LEU A 586 -28.61 -26.68 -20.17
N LYS A 587 -27.85 -25.72 -19.64
CA LYS A 587 -28.42 -24.55 -18.98
C LYS A 587 -29.33 -23.75 -19.90
N ARG A 588 -28.94 -23.53 -21.16
CA ARG A 588 -29.80 -22.88 -22.18
C ARG A 588 -31.02 -23.73 -22.50
N TYR A 589 -30.84 -25.04 -22.72
CA TYR A 589 -31.94 -25.96 -23.01
C TYR A 589 -33.01 -25.94 -21.92
N LEU A 590 -32.61 -25.95 -20.65
CA LEU A 590 -33.54 -25.91 -19.53
C LEU A 590 -34.23 -24.54 -19.35
N LEU A 591 -33.60 -23.45 -19.81
CA LEU A 591 -34.19 -22.11 -19.75
C LEU A 591 -35.12 -21.81 -20.92
N ASP A 592 -34.91 -22.45 -22.06
CA ASP A 592 -35.68 -22.23 -23.29
C ASP A 592 -36.61 -23.42 -23.60
N PHE A 593 -36.77 -24.37 -22.66
CA PHE A 593 -37.42 -25.65 -22.90
C PHE A 593 -38.84 -25.51 -23.49
N SER A 594 -39.62 -24.53 -23.04
CA SER A 594 -41.01 -24.35 -23.50
C SER A 594 -41.13 -23.86 -24.95
N ASP A 595 -40.04 -23.37 -25.54
CA ASP A 595 -40.04 -22.83 -26.90
C ASP A 595 -39.71 -23.91 -27.96
N PHE A 596 -39.45 -25.16 -27.56
CA PHE A 596 -39.24 -26.28 -28.49
C PHE A 596 -40.57 -26.90 -28.96
N SER A 597 -40.74 -27.02 -30.28
CA SER A 597 -41.92 -27.62 -30.92
C SER A 597 -41.95 -29.15 -30.81
N ASP A 598 -40.79 -29.81 -30.82
CA ASP A 598 -40.64 -31.28 -30.76
C ASP A 598 -40.33 -31.78 -29.35
N ARG A 599 -41.20 -31.47 -28.39
CA ARG A 599 -41.07 -32.02 -27.02
C ARG A 599 -41.55 -33.48 -26.99
N GLY A 600 -40.67 -34.40 -26.59
CA GLY A 600 -41.02 -35.81 -26.36
C GLY A 600 -41.93 -36.00 -25.14
N VAL A 601 -42.41 -37.23 -24.91
CA VAL A 601 -43.27 -37.57 -23.75
C VAL A 601 -42.60 -37.16 -22.43
N LEU A 602 -43.37 -36.57 -21.52
CA LEU A 602 -42.90 -36.11 -20.21
C LEU A 602 -42.44 -37.31 -19.34
N ASP A 603 -41.12 -37.45 -19.14
CA ASP A 603 -40.54 -38.41 -18.20
C ASP A 603 -40.15 -37.71 -16.88
N MET A 604 -40.93 -37.96 -15.83
CA MET A 604 -40.73 -37.37 -14.49
C MET A 604 -39.46 -37.85 -13.78
N THR A 605 -38.84 -38.94 -14.22
CA THR A 605 -37.54 -39.41 -13.72
C THR A 605 -36.41 -38.61 -14.36
N LEU A 606 -36.47 -38.40 -15.67
CA LEU A 606 -35.50 -37.57 -16.39
C LEU A 606 -35.54 -36.12 -15.94
N TRP A 607 -36.74 -35.55 -15.75
CA TRP A 607 -36.90 -34.20 -15.20
C TRP A 607 -36.38 -34.07 -13.77
N GLY A 608 -36.48 -35.13 -12.97
CA GLY A 608 -35.81 -35.20 -11.68
C GLY A 608 -34.30 -34.98 -11.82
N ARG A 609 -33.67 -35.66 -12.77
CA ARG A 609 -32.24 -35.48 -13.05
C ARG A 609 -31.93 -34.09 -13.61
N TYR A 610 -32.78 -33.50 -14.45
CA TYR A 610 -32.59 -32.11 -14.88
C TYR A 610 -32.70 -31.10 -13.74
N MET A 611 -33.61 -31.31 -12.79
CA MET A 611 -33.76 -30.45 -11.62
C MET A 611 -32.54 -30.49 -10.70
N VAL A 612 -31.85 -31.63 -10.62
CA VAL A 612 -30.55 -31.74 -9.93
C VAL A 612 -29.52 -30.76 -10.54
N TYR A 613 -29.38 -30.75 -11.87
CA TYR A 613 -28.45 -29.84 -12.56
C TYR A 613 -28.94 -28.39 -12.59
N ALA A 614 -30.25 -28.15 -12.65
CA ALA A 614 -30.83 -26.82 -12.49
C ALA A 614 -30.46 -26.21 -11.12
N THR A 615 -30.46 -27.02 -10.06
CA THR A 615 -29.99 -26.64 -8.72
C THR A 615 -28.49 -26.39 -8.68
N ALA A 616 -27.70 -27.22 -9.36
CA ALA A 616 -26.26 -26.99 -9.51
C ALA A 616 -25.96 -25.64 -10.21
N PHE A 617 -26.76 -25.28 -11.21
CA PHE A 617 -26.63 -24.02 -11.95
C PHE A 617 -27.22 -22.81 -11.24
N GLY A 618 -28.10 -23.03 -10.26
CA GLY A 618 -28.85 -21.99 -9.53
C GLY A 618 -30.00 -21.39 -10.35
N ILE A 619 -30.71 -22.21 -11.13
CA ILE A 619 -31.83 -21.80 -11.99
C ILE A 619 -33.10 -22.66 -11.78
N SER A 620 -33.20 -23.42 -10.69
CA SER A 620 -34.30 -24.37 -10.44
C SER A 620 -35.69 -23.74 -10.48
N ASP A 621 -35.82 -22.51 -10.00
CA ASP A 621 -37.03 -21.70 -10.07
C ASP A 621 -37.46 -21.43 -11.53
N LYS A 622 -36.51 -20.99 -12.36
CA LYS A 622 -36.74 -20.70 -13.77
C LYS A 622 -37.05 -21.96 -14.56
N VAL A 623 -36.31 -23.05 -14.32
CA VAL A 623 -36.52 -24.33 -15.00
C VAL A 623 -37.88 -24.92 -14.63
N MET A 624 -38.31 -24.80 -13.36
CA MET A 624 -39.65 -25.24 -12.97
C MET A 624 -40.75 -24.41 -13.63
N ALA A 625 -40.57 -23.08 -13.73
CA ALA A 625 -41.52 -22.23 -14.47
C ALA A 625 -41.63 -22.63 -15.95
N GLN A 626 -40.50 -22.96 -16.59
CA GLN A 626 -40.48 -23.47 -17.97
C GLN A 626 -41.16 -24.84 -18.09
N LEU A 627 -40.96 -25.74 -17.11
CA LEU A 627 -41.62 -27.04 -17.05
C LEU A 627 -43.14 -26.88 -16.94
N THR A 628 -43.63 -26.06 -16.00
CA THR A 628 -45.07 -25.83 -15.82
C THR A 628 -45.71 -25.13 -17.02
N LYS A 629 -44.96 -24.26 -17.71
CA LYS A 629 -45.42 -23.64 -18.96
C LYS A 629 -45.55 -24.67 -20.09
N ALA A 630 -44.63 -25.64 -20.17
CA ALA A 630 -44.64 -26.68 -21.20
C ALA A 630 -45.69 -27.79 -20.92
N TYR A 631 -45.87 -28.14 -19.65
CA TYR A 631 -46.76 -29.21 -19.17
C TYR A 631 -47.57 -28.74 -17.95
N PRO A 632 -48.67 -27.98 -18.13
CA PRO A 632 -49.48 -27.47 -17.02
C PRO A 632 -50.04 -28.56 -16.10
N GLU A 633 -50.21 -29.78 -16.59
CA GLU A 633 -50.67 -30.96 -15.86
C GLU A 633 -49.79 -31.35 -14.66
N VAL A 634 -48.51 -30.92 -14.63
CA VAL A 634 -47.65 -31.18 -13.45
C VAL A 634 -48.14 -30.48 -12.19
N ALA A 635 -49.03 -29.48 -12.32
CA ALA A 635 -49.65 -28.79 -11.20
C ALA A 635 -50.90 -29.52 -10.65
N ASP A 636 -51.38 -30.56 -11.33
CA ASP A 636 -52.54 -31.36 -10.90
C ASP A 636 -52.11 -32.51 -9.99
N PRO A 637 -52.59 -32.57 -8.72
CA PRO A 637 -52.33 -33.68 -7.82
C PRO A 637 -52.71 -35.05 -8.39
N GLN A 638 -53.84 -35.17 -9.10
CA GLN A 638 -54.30 -36.46 -9.64
C GLN A 638 -53.39 -36.97 -10.75
N TRP A 639 -52.94 -36.06 -11.62
CA TRP A 639 -51.98 -36.40 -12.66
C TRP A 639 -50.63 -36.85 -12.07
N LEU A 640 -50.17 -36.20 -10.99
CA LEU A 640 -48.94 -36.57 -10.29
C LEU A 640 -49.01 -37.98 -9.67
N ASP A 641 -50.17 -38.39 -9.15
CA ASP A 641 -50.37 -39.73 -8.57
C ASP A 641 -50.14 -40.83 -9.61
N GLU A 642 -50.54 -40.59 -10.85
CA GLU A 642 -50.44 -41.55 -11.95
C GLU A 642 -49.06 -41.52 -12.65
N HIS A 643 -48.45 -40.34 -12.79
CA HIS A 643 -47.29 -40.14 -13.66
C HIS A 643 -45.98 -39.81 -12.94
N ALA A 644 -46.03 -39.43 -11.65
CA ALA A 644 -44.86 -38.99 -10.90
C ALA A 644 -44.58 -39.81 -9.62
N ALA A 645 -45.45 -40.74 -9.21
CA ALA A 645 -45.36 -41.44 -7.92
C ALA A 645 -44.02 -42.14 -7.63
N SER A 646 -43.28 -42.55 -8.66
CA SER A 646 -41.93 -43.16 -8.54
C SER A 646 -40.78 -42.14 -8.54
N SER A 647 -41.04 -40.89 -8.90
CA SER A 647 -40.04 -39.81 -8.93
C SER A 647 -39.89 -39.20 -7.54
N TYR A 648 -38.66 -38.91 -7.14
CA TYR A 648 -38.39 -38.20 -5.88
C TYR A 648 -39.04 -36.80 -5.85
N MET A 649 -39.38 -36.25 -7.01
CA MET A 649 -40.05 -34.95 -7.13
C MET A 649 -41.53 -34.99 -6.77
N TYR A 650 -42.17 -36.17 -6.69
CA TYR A 650 -43.61 -36.29 -6.43
C TYR A 650 -44.03 -35.50 -5.19
N MET A 651 -43.38 -35.73 -4.05
CA MET A 651 -43.76 -35.07 -2.79
C MET A 651 -43.55 -33.56 -2.80
N PRO A 652 -42.40 -33.05 -3.26
CA PRO A 652 -42.22 -31.61 -3.48
C PRO A 652 -43.26 -30.98 -4.43
N LEU A 653 -43.59 -31.64 -5.55
CA LEU A 653 -44.60 -31.15 -6.51
C LEU A 653 -46.00 -31.18 -5.90
N HIS A 654 -46.39 -32.30 -5.28
CA HIS A 654 -47.68 -32.47 -4.62
C HIS A 654 -47.88 -31.44 -3.48
N SER A 655 -46.85 -31.17 -2.69
CA SER A 655 -46.95 -30.12 -1.66
C SER A 655 -47.12 -28.71 -2.26
N SER A 656 -46.53 -28.47 -3.43
CA SER A 656 -46.62 -27.18 -4.13
C SER A 656 -48.00 -26.98 -4.77
N SER A 657 -48.62 -28.04 -5.30
CA SER A 657 -49.98 -28.02 -5.84
C SER A 657 -51.04 -27.84 -4.75
N VAL A 658 -50.93 -28.58 -3.64
CA VAL A 658 -51.81 -28.41 -2.47
C VAL A 658 -51.70 -27.00 -1.89
N MET A 659 -50.50 -26.42 -1.84
CA MET A 659 -50.31 -25.04 -1.40
C MET A 659 -50.95 -24.02 -2.35
N GLY A 660 -50.77 -24.18 -3.67
CA GLY A 660 -51.40 -23.33 -4.66
C GLY A 660 -52.93 -23.34 -4.57
N ALA A 661 -53.52 -24.50 -4.30
CA ALA A 661 -54.96 -24.65 -4.05
C ALA A 661 -55.40 -23.94 -2.74
N SER A 662 -54.59 -24.02 -1.67
CA SER A 662 -54.91 -23.45 -0.37
C SER A 662 -54.81 -21.92 -0.27
N THR A 663 -54.05 -21.27 -1.17
CA THR A 663 -53.85 -19.81 -1.22
C THR A 663 -54.91 -19.04 -2.02
N GLY A 664 -55.97 -19.71 -2.48
CA GLY A 664 -57.14 -19.04 -3.07
C GLY A 664 -57.14 -18.91 -4.59
N ALA A 665 -56.85 -19.99 -5.34
CA ALA A 665 -57.13 -20.06 -6.78
C ALA A 665 -58.62 -20.37 -7.07
N ALA A 666 -59.53 -19.63 -6.44
CA ALA A 666 -60.96 -19.68 -6.70
C ALA A 666 -61.43 -18.48 -7.53
N VAL A 667 -60.64 -17.98 -8.50
CA VAL A 667 -61.14 -17.12 -9.59
C VAL A 667 -60.22 -17.31 -10.83
N GLY A 668 -60.85 -17.59 -11.97
CA GLY A 668 -60.28 -17.95 -13.29
C GLY A 668 -58.87 -17.45 -13.67
N ALA A 669 -57.99 -18.41 -13.98
CA ALA A 669 -57.08 -18.49 -15.14
C ALA A 669 -56.02 -19.57 -14.83
N SER A 670 -55.98 -20.65 -15.61
CA SER A 670 -55.01 -21.75 -15.50
C SER A 670 -53.54 -21.30 -15.42
N VAL A 671 -53.23 -20.12 -15.96
CA VAL A 671 -51.89 -19.51 -15.98
C VAL A 671 -51.47 -18.97 -14.59
N ALA A 672 -52.40 -18.43 -13.79
CA ALA A 672 -52.10 -17.93 -12.45
C ALA A 672 -51.78 -19.09 -11.48
N ALA A 673 -52.50 -20.20 -11.57
CA ALA A 673 -52.24 -21.42 -10.79
C ALA A 673 -50.87 -22.05 -11.11
N ALA A 674 -50.50 -22.12 -12.40
CA ALA A 674 -49.19 -22.58 -12.85
C ALA A 674 -48.03 -21.71 -12.31
N SER A 675 -48.20 -20.38 -12.31
CA SER A 675 -47.17 -19.47 -11.78
C SER A 675 -46.97 -19.63 -10.27
N VAL A 676 -48.05 -19.74 -9.49
CA VAL A 676 -48.00 -19.96 -8.03
C VAL A 676 -47.42 -21.33 -7.69
N PHE A 677 -47.77 -22.36 -8.47
CA PHE A 677 -47.20 -23.70 -8.35
C PHE A 677 -45.67 -23.69 -8.57
N SER A 678 -45.21 -23.10 -9.67
CA SER A 678 -43.79 -23.02 -10.00
C SER A 678 -43.00 -22.21 -8.96
N ALA A 679 -43.59 -21.15 -8.40
CA ALA A 679 -42.99 -20.36 -7.32
C ALA A 679 -42.85 -21.17 -6.01
N ASN A 680 -43.89 -21.91 -5.63
CA ASN A 680 -43.86 -22.76 -4.43
C ASN A 680 -42.84 -23.91 -4.54
N TYR A 681 -42.66 -24.49 -5.73
CA TYR A 681 -41.60 -25.47 -5.96
C TYR A 681 -40.22 -24.82 -6.06
N GLY A 682 -40.09 -23.66 -6.71
CA GLY A 682 -38.85 -22.88 -6.74
C GLY A 682 -38.33 -22.57 -5.33
N ASP A 683 -39.25 -22.22 -4.42
CA ASP A 683 -39.00 -22.06 -2.99
C ASP A 683 -38.44 -23.33 -2.34
N PHE A 684 -38.85 -24.53 -2.77
CA PHE A 684 -38.34 -25.80 -2.21
C PHE A 684 -36.85 -25.99 -2.48
N GLY A 685 -36.38 -25.73 -3.71
CA GLY A 685 -34.95 -25.80 -4.05
C GLY A 685 -34.12 -24.77 -3.27
N ALA A 686 -34.63 -23.53 -3.17
CA ALA A 686 -33.99 -22.48 -2.38
C ALA A 686 -33.99 -22.78 -0.87
N GLN A 687 -35.08 -23.34 -0.35
CA GLN A 687 -35.24 -23.75 1.04
C GLN A 687 -34.26 -24.87 1.40
N LEU A 688 -34.11 -25.87 0.53
CA LEU A 688 -33.15 -26.95 0.73
C LEU A 688 -31.73 -26.38 0.81
N SER A 689 -31.39 -25.48 -0.11
CA SER A 689 -30.09 -24.80 -0.12
C SER A 689 -29.85 -23.94 1.12
N SER A 690 -30.87 -23.22 1.61
CA SER A 690 -30.77 -22.44 2.84
C SER A 690 -30.60 -23.35 4.06
N SER A 691 -31.35 -24.44 4.14
CA SER A 691 -31.33 -25.35 5.28
C SER A 691 -29.99 -26.06 5.43
N PHE A 692 -29.37 -26.47 4.31
CA PHE A 692 -28.01 -27.03 4.32
C PHE A 692 -26.95 -25.96 4.62
N ALA A 693 -27.14 -24.72 4.19
CA ALA A 693 -26.26 -23.61 4.59
C ALA A 693 -26.29 -23.40 6.11
N ASP A 694 -27.47 -23.45 6.73
CA ASP A 694 -27.62 -23.33 8.19
C ASP A 694 -26.93 -24.48 8.95
N VAL A 695 -27.07 -25.71 8.44
CA VAL A 695 -26.37 -26.88 8.99
C VAL A 695 -24.86 -26.72 8.86
N ARG A 696 -24.37 -26.28 7.70
CA ARG A 696 -22.95 -26.04 7.44
C ARG A 696 -22.39 -24.98 8.39
N ASN A 697 -23.10 -23.86 8.55
CA ASN A 697 -22.74 -22.78 9.48
C ASN A 697 -22.70 -23.29 10.93
N THR A 698 -23.66 -24.11 11.32
CA THR A 698 -23.70 -24.70 12.67
C THR A 698 -22.54 -25.65 12.91
N ILE A 699 -22.18 -26.45 11.90
CA ILE A 699 -21.01 -27.32 11.94
C ILE A 699 -19.70 -26.50 12.03
N SER A 700 -19.57 -25.43 11.25
CA SER A 700 -18.37 -24.58 11.25
C SER A 700 -18.22 -23.81 12.56
N MET A 701 -19.31 -23.33 13.16
CA MET A 701 -19.30 -22.69 14.49
C MET A 701 -18.89 -23.65 15.62
N ALA A 702 -19.08 -24.97 15.44
CA ALA A 702 -18.67 -25.97 16.40
C ALA A 702 -17.17 -26.35 16.29
N ALA A 703 -16.44 -25.82 15.30
CA ALA A 703 -15.03 -26.12 15.10
C ALA A 703 -14.15 -25.48 16.20
N PRO A 704 -13.09 -26.17 16.66
CA PRO A 704 -12.13 -25.58 17.60
C PRO A 704 -11.35 -24.43 16.94
N SER A 705 -11.20 -23.31 17.65
CA SER A 705 -10.43 -22.15 17.19
C SER A 705 -8.95 -22.51 17.07
N SER A 706 -8.41 -22.53 15.85
CA SER A 706 -6.96 -22.60 15.63
C SER A 706 -6.34 -21.22 15.85
N GLY A 707 -5.63 -21.05 16.97
CA GLY A 707 -4.80 -19.87 17.23
C GLY A 707 -3.66 -19.81 16.22
N GLY A 708 -3.65 -18.79 15.38
CA GLY A 708 -2.52 -18.46 14.51
C GLY A 708 -1.41 -17.84 15.34
N SER A 709 -0.27 -18.53 15.42
CA SER A 709 0.98 -18.01 15.95
C SER A 709 1.43 -16.80 15.12
N GLY A 710 1.44 -15.63 15.75
CA GLY A 710 2.04 -14.43 15.20
C GLY A 710 3.54 -14.65 14.96
N PHE A 711 3.96 -14.42 13.72
CA PHE A 711 5.37 -14.22 13.38
C PHE A 711 5.83 -12.90 14.03
N GLY A 712 6.46 -13.00 15.20
CA GLY A 712 7.25 -11.92 15.78
C GLY A 712 8.57 -11.82 15.03
N GLY A 713 8.65 -10.88 14.09
CA GLY A 713 9.91 -10.47 13.48
C GLY A 713 10.73 -9.68 14.49
N GLY A 714 11.77 -10.31 15.04
CA GLY A 714 12.80 -9.62 15.82
C GLY A 714 13.62 -8.72 14.89
N GLY A 715 13.45 -7.41 15.04
CA GLY A 715 14.32 -6.41 14.43
C GLY A 715 15.67 -6.41 15.12
N SER A 716 16.69 -6.93 14.44
CA SER A 716 18.09 -6.73 14.81
C SER A 716 18.48 -5.29 14.45
N GLY A 717 18.76 -4.48 15.47
CA GLY A 717 19.43 -3.19 15.32
C GLY A 717 20.84 -3.40 14.74
N GLY A 718 21.03 -2.97 13.50
CA GLY A 718 22.34 -2.86 12.86
C GLY A 718 22.75 -1.39 12.84
N SER A 719 23.77 -1.06 13.63
CA SER A 719 24.50 0.20 13.53
C SER A 719 25.09 0.34 12.13
N PHE A 720 24.74 1.42 11.43
CA PHE A 720 25.45 1.85 10.23
C PHE A 720 26.38 3.00 10.62
N SER A 721 27.65 2.65 10.82
CA SER A 721 28.76 3.60 10.78
C SER A 721 28.93 4.06 9.33
N GLY A 722 28.30 5.19 9.00
CA GLY A 722 28.55 5.92 7.76
C GLY A 722 29.86 6.68 7.88
N GLY A 723 30.94 6.12 7.35
CA GLY A 723 32.17 6.85 7.10
C GLY A 723 31.95 7.89 6.00
N GLY A 724 31.88 9.15 6.40
CA GLY A 724 31.95 10.31 5.51
C GLY A 724 33.21 11.08 5.87
N PHE A 725 34.21 11.04 4.99
CA PHE A 725 35.33 11.99 5.04
C PHE A 725 34.79 13.37 4.68
N ASP A 726 34.60 14.21 5.70
CA ASP A 726 34.25 15.62 5.56
C ASP A 726 35.48 16.43 5.96
N GLY A 727 36.21 16.91 4.95
CA GLY A 727 37.43 17.71 5.11
C GLY A 727 37.15 19.19 5.37
N GLY A 728 36.09 19.52 6.10
CA GLY A 728 35.75 20.89 6.53
C GLY A 728 36.08 21.03 8.01
N GLY A 729 37.27 21.51 8.32
CA GLY A 729 37.74 21.64 9.70
C GLY A 729 39.18 22.13 9.74
N GLY A 730 39.40 23.40 9.41
CA GLY A 730 40.75 23.97 9.44
C GLY A 730 40.86 25.49 9.25
N GLY A 731 39.83 26.15 8.73
CA GLY A 731 39.87 27.58 8.45
C GLY A 731 39.81 28.48 9.69
N SER A 732 40.23 29.73 9.51
CA SER A 732 40.14 30.79 10.51
C SER A 732 38.68 31.20 10.65
N GLY A 733 38.14 31.19 11.87
CA GLY A 733 36.77 31.63 12.14
C GLY A 733 35.93 30.53 12.77
N GLY A 734 35.65 29.43 12.06
CA GLY A 734 34.81 28.35 12.59
C GLY A 734 33.41 28.84 12.99
N GLY A 735 32.90 29.84 12.26
CA GLY A 735 31.78 30.67 12.67
C GLY A 735 30.50 29.88 12.95
N SER A 736 29.84 30.12 14.09
CA SER A 736 28.46 29.68 14.32
C SER A 736 27.57 30.85 14.73
N PHE A 737 26.32 30.84 14.29
CA PHE A 737 25.40 31.95 14.51
C PHE A 737 24.31 31.57 15.51
N GLY A 738 23.70 32.56 16.14
CA GLY A 738 22.57 32.33 17.03
C GLY A 738 21.84 33.60 17.44
N GLY A 739 20.72 33.38 18.11
CA GLY A 739 19.92 34.44 18.71
C GLY A 739 19.21 33.92 19.96
N ARG A 740 19.06 34.77 20.96
CA ARG A 740 18.41 34.44 22.23
C ARG A 740 17.54 35.56 22.77
#